data_AF-A0A818TKF0-F1
#
_entry.id   AF-A0A818TKF0-F1
#
_cell.length_a   1.000
_cell.length_b   1.000
_cell.length_c   1.000
_cell.angle_alpha   90.00
_cell.angle_beta   90.00
_cell.angle_gamma   90.00
#
_symmetry.space_group_name_H-M   'P 1'
#
loop_
_entity.id
_entity.type
_entity.pdbx_description
1 polymer ?
#
loop_
_entity_poly.entity_id
_entity_poly.type
_entity_poly.pdbx_seq_one_letter_code
_entity_poly.pdbx_strand_id
1 'polypeptide(L)'
;MSLTNGQYNQPNSRRRYTLQPSIHRQQLNPNNSISYPSNSYNNKYEIRSSADEQIDDPWVKELLERDIDFSKLDHRSPPIQILNIKNNSKPIRQHFSSNQNNFNNRIKTSSSQNHFRTKENFIPSNQYHLSESNHHPSRKWIIEQLPKSNDFSLHNNQRNSRQYHLGKPNIDEEESLIQQQRKNSVHYKQSQHINTNDEEENNDNQSGIKNIWNLFSGKEKRNMFIYILGIMLYKFGLEAFNGSIVSLATNRYDRDAFHAGISARTFEKVGLLVGVNQAFQCIGSILIAPLIKHWPTRTVLSISIFIFSLLTALLMIIDASTGGKIKPTNFYPMYEHDYSYYGSYPTNIIIPIYCLTGIAYGMVELIRRIIPRDIVGTDEEKLQRMDALVHVFYEIAGVSGAFLTGLVLIPRLGNNYAFIITPILFTLSSIVWFFINSYGTKTNISNDDIPGGNNNEKTNYFKALIKGFILFGESVYIGGKIIFSNRKYIWLFPCYSLTLYVHRYIENGIAPQIAKRYLNNSEWSQIIVGGSNFGELLGALSVFFLTKKIRSPIVWLRLDCLLLLIVWYIPFYNPSSVSIKHAWLIALSFLPFGFGSAGDDVSLSAHIQSALSKPELKNKDVSSLGAVMAFLYSSYIILYAILNPLLGKYIDSVYNTHQTIRPAFIYTVGMQISIISFLVFISTFIPRNSFKLNPSLE
;
A
#
# COMPACT_ATOMS: atom_id res chain seq x y z
N MET A 1 45.60 11.68 -46.50
CA MET A 1 46.19 11.93 -47.83
C MET A 1 45.87 10.75 -48.74
N SER A 2 45.83 10.97 -50.07
CA SER A 2 46.00 10.01 -51.20
C SER A 2 45.57 8.52 -51.04
N LEU A 3 44.71 7.93 -51.89
CA LEU A 3 44.89 7.65 -53.34
C LEU A 3 46.12 6.71 -53.59
N THR A 4 46.10 5.65 -54.44
CA THR A 4 45.18 5.29 -55.56
C THR A 4 45.29 3.80 -56.00
N ASN A 5 44.20 3.25 -56.56
CA ASN A 5 44.03 2.28 -57.70
C ASN A 5 44.88 0.99 -57.94
N GLY A 6 44.18 -0.06 -58.42
CA GLY A 6 44.68 -1.27 -59.14
C GLY A 6 43.85 -2.52 -58.77
N GLN A 7 42.86 -3.04 -59.55
CA GLN A 7 42.92 -3.79 -60.82
C GLN A 7 43.88 -5.02 -60.80
N TYR A 8 43.52 -6.23 -61.25
CA TYR A 8 42.32 -6.76 -61.94
C TYR A 8 42.18 -8.29 -61.68
N ASN A 9 40.96 -8.84 -61.52
CA ASN A 9 40.46 -10.10 -62.16
C ASN A 9 39.21 -10.71 -61.48
N GLN A 10 38.48 -11.52 -62.26
CA GLN A 10 37.26 -12.28 -61.92
C GLN A 10 37.39 -13.69 -62.55
N PRO A 11 36.62 -14.74 -62.19
CA PRO A 11 35.18 -14.78 -62.49
C PRO A 11 34.26 -15.64 -61.58
N ASN A 12 32.94 -15.47 -61.77
CA ASN A 12 31.84 -16.40 -61.40
C ASN A 12 31.58 -16.66 -59.88
N SER A 13 30.35 -16.88 -59.41
CA SER A 13 29.10 -17.26 -60.11
C SER A 13 27.84 -16.51 -59.58
N ARG A 14 26.68 -16.80 -60.19
CA ARG A 14 25.35 -16.18 -59.93
C ARG A 14 24.60 -16.98 -58.82
N ARG A 15 23.52 -16.52 -58.15
CA ARG A 15 22.46 -15.55 -58.51
C ARG A 15 21.95 -14.79 -57.27
N ARG A 16 21.38 -13.59 -57.49
CA ARG A 16 20.34 -12.99 -56.61
C ARG A 16 18.98 -13.14 -57.29
N TYR A 17 17.90 -13.12 -56.52
CA TYR A 17 16.54 -12.85 -57.02
C TYR A 17 15.97 -11.61 -56.34
N THR A 18 15.74 -10.58 -57.14
CA THR A 18 14.76 -9.51 -56.89
C THR A 18 13.68 -9.62 -57.95
N LEU A 19 12.42 -9.41 -57.59
CA LEU A 19 11.35 -9.09 -58.55
C LEU A 19 10.25 -8.28 -57.86
N GLN A 20 9.63 -7.38 -58.63
CA GLN A 20 8.52 -6.52 -58.21
C GLN A 20 7.17 -7.07 -58.75
N PRO A 21 6.00 -6.54 -58.34
CA PRO A 21 4.72 -7.24 -58.47
C PRO A 21 4.15 -7.23 -59.90
N SER A 22 3.34 -8.27 -60.19
CA SER A 22 2.50 -8.36 -61.38
C SER A 22 1.02 -8.20 -61.01
N ILE A 23 0.32 -7.35 -61.75
CA ILE A 23 -1.14 -7.17 -61.66
C ILE A 23 -1.78 -8.12 -62.68
N HIS A 24 -2.82 -8.85 -62.28
CA HIS A 24 -3.73 -9.49 -63.23
C HIS A 24 -5.19 -9.36 -62.81
N ARG A 25 -6.02 -8.92 -63.76
CA ARG A 25 -7.48 -9.00 -63.68
C ARG A 25 -7.91 -10.44 -63.98
N GLN A 26 -8.99 -10.90 -63.36
CA GLN A 26 -9.84 -11.93 -63.95
C GLN A 26 -11.22 -11.33 -64.22
N GLN A 27 -11.80 -11.67 -65.36
CA GLN A 27 -13.14 -11.27 -65.76
C GLN A 27 -14.14 -12.31 -65.21
N LEU A 28 -15.26 -11.84 -64.67
CA LEU A 28 -16.40 -12.70 -64.34
C LEU A 28 -17.51 -12.48 -65.37
N ASN A 29 -18.08 -13.60 -65.84
CA ASN A 29 -19.09 -13.62 -66.90
C ASN A 29 -20.50 -13.58 -66.26
N PRO A 30 -21.40 -12.65 -66.66
CA PRO A 30 -22.71 -12.54 -66.03
C PRO A 30 -23.71 -13.55 -66.62
N ASN A 31 -24.10 -14.56 -65.84
CA ASN A 31 -25.45 -15.14 -65.81
C ASN A 31 -25.49 -16.37 -64.87
N ASN A 32 -26.06 -16.20 -63.67
CA ASN A 32 -26.84 -17.24 -62.98
C ASN A 32 -27.50 -16.65 -61.73
N SER A 33 -28.80 -16.39 -61.80
CA SER A 33 -29.61 -15.96 -60.67
C SER A 33 -29.95 -17.17 -59.78
N ILE A 34 -29.35 -17.26 -58.59
CA ILE A 34 -29.75 -18.23 -57.56
C ILE A 34 -30.26 -17.46 -56.35
N SER A 35 -31.53 -17.70 -56.00
CA SER A 35 -32.24 -17.08 -54.89
C SER A 35 -31.80 -17.66 -53.54
N TYR A 36 -31.46 -16.79 -52.59
CA TYR A 36 -31.31 -17.16 -51.18
C TYR A 36 -32.65 -17.01 -50.43
N PRO A 37 -33.03 -17.94 -49.55
CA PRO A 37 -34.32 -17.92 -48.87
C PRO A 37 -34.37 -16.88 -47.73
N SER A 38 -35.44 -16.08 -47.72
CA SER A 38 -35.74 -15.12 -46.66
C SER A 38 -36.39 -15.82 -45.45
N ASN A 39 -35.57 -16.32 -44.50
CA ASN A 39 -36.08 -16.88 -43.25
C ASN A 39 -36.54 -15.77 -42.29
N SER A 40 -37.86 -15.56 -42.23
CA SER A 40 -38.51 -14.62 -41.31
C SER A 40 -38.55 -15.15 -39.87
N TYR A 41 -37.75 -14.58 -38.97
CA TYR A 41 -37.95 -14.73 -37.54
C TYR A 41 -38.88 -13.63 -36.99
N ASN A 42 -40.18 -13.94 -36.94
CA ASN A 42 -41.18 -13.12 -36.26
C ASN A 42 -40.98 -13.18 -34.74
N ASN A 43 -40.22 -12.23 -34.17
CA ASN A 43 -40.29 -11.92 -32.74
C ASN A 43 -41.04 -10.59 -32.54
N LYS A 44 -42.34 -10.72 -32.25
CA LYS A 44 -43.30 -9.63 -32.10
C LYS A 44 -43.15 -8.95 -30.74
N TYR A 45 -42.15 -8.09 -30.59
CA TYR A 45 -42.06 -7.19 -29.44
C TYR A 45 -43.07 -6.05 -29.59
N GLU A 46 -44.11 -6.05 -28.75
CA GLU A 46 -45.02 -4.90 -28.64
C GLU A 46 -44.28 -3.70 -28.06
N ILE A 47 -44.11 -2.65 -28.86
CA ILE A 47 -43.78 -1.31 -28.34
C ILE A 47 -45.06 -0.76 -27.71
N ARG A 48 -45.29 -1.09 -26.44
CA ARG A 48 -46.25 -0.35 -25.61
C ARG A 48 -45.64 0.99 -25.22
N SER A 49 -46.22 2.08 -25.72
CA SER A 49 -45.93 3.42 -25.26
C SER A 49 -46.51 3.65 -23.87
N SER A 50 -45.73 3.41 -22.81
CA SER A 50 -46.00 3.95 -21.48
C SER A 50 -45.45 5.38 -21.37
N ALA A 51 -46.14 6.31 -22.05
CA ALA A 51 -46.30 7.64 -21.48
C ALA A 51 -47.26 7.54 -20.27
N ASP A 52 -47.32 8.59 -19.46
CA ASP A 52 -48.20 8.71 -18.30
C ASP A 52 -47.99 7.66 -17.18
N GLU A 53 -46.86 7.79 -16.47
CA GLU A 53 -46.78 7.39 -15.07
C GLU A 53 -46.49 8.64 -14.22
N GLN A 54 -47.40 8.97 -13.30
CA GLN A 54 -47.42 10.28 -12.64
C GLN A 54 -46.35 10.43 -11.55
N ILE A 55 -45.47 11.41 -11.69
CA ILE A 55 -44.59 11.87 -10.61
C ILE A 55 -45.34 12.88 -9.74
N ASP A 56 -46.19 12.38 -8.83
CA ASP A 56 -46.74 13.20 -7.73
C ASP A 56 -45.70 13.33 -6.59
N ASP A 57 -44.60 14.02 -6.89
CA ASP A 57 -43.69 14.57 -5.88
C ASP A 57 -44.09 16.04 -5.61
N PRO A 58 -44.60 16.38 -4.40
CA PRO A 58 -45.00 17.74 -4.06
C PRO A 58 -43.88 18.77 -4.24
N TRP A 59 -42.62 18.37 -4.09
CA TRP A 59 -41.47 19.27 -4.17
C TRP A 59 -41.15 19.71 -5.61
N VAL A 60 -41.59 18.93 -6.61
CA VAL A 60 -41.40 19.25 -8.03
C VAL A 60 -42.44 20.26 -8.52
N LYS A 61 -43.68 20.23 -7.99
CA LYS A 61 -44.71 21.25 -8.28
C LYS A 61 -44.30 22.64 -7.78
N GLU A 62 -43.82 22.76 -6.53
CA GLU A 62 -43.40 24.06 -5.96
C GLU A 62 -42.21 24.71 -6.70
N LEU A 63 -41.42 23.91 -7.43
CA LEU A 63 -40.30 24.37 -8.25
C LEU A 63 -40.69 24.78 -9.68
N LEU A 64 -41.85 24.32 -10.19
CA LEU A 64 -42.33 24.64 -11.54
C LEU A 64 -43.32 25.82 -11.56
N GLU A 65 -43.95 26.17 -10.44
CA GLU A 65 -44.87 27.32 -10.32
C GLU A 65 -44.15 28.67 -10.07
N ARG A 66 -42.81 28.74 -10.24
CA ARG A 66 -42.02 29.96 -10.05
C ARG A 66 -41.43 30.46 -11.37
N ASP A 67 -42.24 31.17 -12.14
CA ASP A 67 -41.79 31.92 -13.32
C ASP A 67 -40.67 32.91 -12.94
N ILE A 68 -39.51 32.78 -13.59
CA ILE A 68 -38.42 33.75 -13.53
C ILE A 68 -38.09 34.19 -14.97
N ASP A 69 -38.52 35.40 -15.32
CA ASP A 69 -38.25 36.02 -16.62
C ASP A 69 -36.76 36.40 -16.75
N PHE A 70 -35.99 35.55 -17.41
CA PHE A 70 -34.57 35.77 -17.69
C PHE A 70 -34.29 36.71 -18.87
N SER A 71 -35.29 37.38 -19.47
CA SER A 71 -35.10 38.25 -20.65
C SER A 71 -34.41 39.60 -20.38
N LYS A 72 -34.08 39.92 -19.12
CA LYS A 72 -33.61 41.27 -18.70
C LYS A 72 -32.37 41.26 -17.80
N LEU A 73 -31.23 40.79 -18.32
CA LEU A 73 -29.91 41.07 -17.74
C LEU A 73 -28.90 41.43 -18.85
N ASP A 74 -28.57 42.72 -18.94
CA ASP A 74 -27.60 43.28 -19.89
C ASP A 74 -26.36 43.83 -19.14
N HIS A 75 -25.25 44.00 -19.86
CA HIS A 75 -23.91 44.22 -19.30
C HIS A 75 -23.69 45.62 -18.69
N ARG A 76 -23.12 45.67 -17.48
CA ARG A 76 -22.04 46.61 -17.06
C ARG A 76 -21.47 46.31 -15.67
N SER A 77 -20.30 46.86 -15.38
CA SER A 77 -19.56 46.78 -14.11
C SER A 77 -18.61 47.98 -13.99
N PRO A 78 -17.99 48.27 -12.84
CA PRO A 78 -18.44 48.21 -11.44
C PRO A 78 -18.53 49.67 -10.86
N PRO A 79 -18.42 49.97 -9.54
CA PRO A 79 -17.17 49.86 -8.76
C PRO A 79 -17.35 49.44 -7.27
N ILE A 80 -16.25 49.48 -6.52
CA ILE A 80 -16.11 49.04 -5.11
C ILE A 80 -16.56 50.12 -4.11
N GLN A 81 -17.25 49.72 -3.03
CA GLN A 81 -17.21 50.42 -1.73
C GLN A 81 -17.18 49.44 -0.55
N ILE A 82 -16.72 49.92 0.62
CA ILE A 82 -16.48 49.16 1.85
C ILE A 82 -17.43 49.67 2.94
N LEU A 83 -18.21 48.81 3.62
CA LEU A 83 -18.84 49.17 4.91
C LEU A 83 -19.25 47.98 5.81
N ASN A 84 -18.26 47.50 6.55
CA ASN A 84 -18.30 47.01 7.94
C ASN A 84 -19.63 47.21 8.74
N ILE A 85 -20.31 46.12 9.13
CA ILE A 85 -21.32 46.10 10.23
C ILE A 85 -21.06 44.89 11.15
N LYS A 86 -21.34 45.07 12.45
CA LYS A 86 -21.00 44.16 13.56
C LYS A 86 -22.03 43.06 13.83
N ASN A 87 -21.54 42.03 14.53
CA ASN A 87 -22.23 41.06 15.39
C ASN A 87 -23.67 41.42 15.82
N ASN A 88 -24.54 40.40 15.84
CA ASN A 88 -25.21 40.07 17.09
C ASN A 88 -25.55 38.56 17.17
N SER A 89 -25.61 38.04 18.40
CA SER A 89 -25.81 36.61 18.68
C SER A 89 -27.13 36.36 19.42
N LYS A 90 -27.70 35.16 19.24
CA LYS A 90 -28.33 34.35 20.31
C LYS A 90 -28.68 32.94 19.81
N PRO A 91 -28.59 31.90 20.66
CA PRO A 91 -28.94 30.53 20.30
C PRO A 91 -30.43 30.23 20.55
N ILE A 92 -30.98 29.29 19.80
CA ILE A 92 -32.28 28.67 20.10
C ILE A 92 -32.03 27.27 20.68
N ARG A 93 -32.67 26.96 21.81
CA ARG A 93 -32.64 25.66 22.47
C ARG A 93 -33.92 25.51 23.27
N GLN A 94 -34.78 24.53 22.95
CA GLN A 94 -35.61 23.80 23.92
C GLN A 94 -36.45 22.68 23.26
N HIS A 95 -36.59 21.59 24.02
CA HIS A 95 -37.63 20.55 24.05
C HIS A 95 -38.43 20.16 22.78
N PHE A 96 -38.45 18.85 22.53
CA PHE A 96 -39.62 18.04 22.93
C PHE A 96 -39.16 16.68 23.51
N SER A 97 -40.05 15.98 24.20
CA SER A 97 -39.74 14.79 24.99
C SER A 97 -40.60 13.58 24.62
N SER A 98 -40.13 12.39 25.03
CA SER A 98 -40.93 11.24 25.47
C SER A 98 -42.12 10.79 24.61
N ASN A 99 -41.99 9.62 23.98
CA ASN A 99 -43.12 8.70 23.93
C ASN A 99 -42.67 7.23 23.96
N GLN A 100 -43.07 6.52 25.02
CA GLN A 100 -43.01 5.07 25.14
C GLN A 100 -44.43 4.59 25.45
N ASN A 101 -44.96 3.66 24.65
CA ASN A 101 -45.38 2.33 25.14
C ASN A 101 -46.25 1.56 24.13
N ASN A 102 -46.22 0.23 24.28
CA ASN A 102 -47.26 -0.74 23.92
C ASN A 102 -47.80 -0.77 22.48
N PHE A 103 -47.43 -1.84 21.77
CA PHE A 103 -48.42 -2.90 21.53
C PHE A 103 -47.77 -4.27 21.62
N ASN A 104 -48.51 -5.29 22.06
CA ASN A 104 -47.97 -6.62 22.33
C ASN A 104 -48.99 -7.72 21.97
N ASN A 105 -48.51 -8.92 21.66
CA ASN A 105 -49.24 -10.18 21.45
C ASN A 105 -50.30 -10.25 20.32
N ARG A 106 -50.02 -11.07 19.30
CA ARG A 106 -50.79 -12.32 19.14
C ARG A 106 -49.98 -13.45 18.50
N ILE A 107 -50.36 -14.68 18.84
CA ILE A 107 -49.66 -15.93 18.56
C ILE A 107 -50.47 -16.73 17.52
N LYS A 108 -49.80 -17.41 16.57
CA LYS A 108 -50.21 -18.78 16.19
C LYS A 108 -49.13 -19.59 15.46
N THR A 109 -48.88 -20.74 16.06
CA THR A 109 -48.15 -21.93 15.63
C THR A 109 -48.48 -22.45 14.22
N SER A 110 -47.48 -22.99 13.52
CA SER A 110 -47.64 -24.21 12.71
C SER A 110 -46.30 -24.96 12.60
N SER A 111 -46.30 -26.26 12.89
CA SER A 111 -45.12 -27.14 12.84
C SER A 111 -45.38 -28.32 11.91
N SER A 112 -44.41 -28.67 11.06
CA SER A 112 -44.47 -29.89 10.24
C SER A 112 -43.08 -30.48 10.02
N GLN A 113 -42.83 -31.64 10.63
CA GLN A 113 -41.71 -32.51 10.27
C GLN A 113 -42.12 -33.42 9.10
N ASN A 114 -41.18 -33.78 8.23
CA ASN A 114 -40.99 -35.13 7.68
C ASN A 114 -39.60 -35.16 6.99
N HIS A 115 -38.64 -36.01 7.36
CA HIS A 115 -38.59 -37.48 7.22
C HIS A 115 -38.62 -37.98 5.78
N PHE A 116 -37.43 -38.36 5.26
CA PHE A 116 -37.25 -39.60 4.50
C PHE A 116 -35.84 -40.16 4.74
N ARG A 117 -35.68 -41.49 4.78
CA ARG A 117 -34.44 -42.18 5.17
C ARG A 117 -34.36 -43.61 4.61
N THR A 118 -33.35 -43.88 3.79
CA THR A 118 -32.82 -45.23 3.45
C THR A 118 -31.30 -45.09 3.26
N LYS A 119 -30.37 -45.94 3.75
CA LYS A 119 -30.28 -47.43 3.85
C LYS A 119 -30.05 -48.08 2.46
N GLU A 120 -29.12 -49.04 2.27
CA GLU A 120 -28.21 -49.73 3.21
C GLU A 120 -26.99 -50.42 2.53
N ASN A 121 -26.24 -51.23 3.31
CA ASN A 121 -25.15 -52.19 2.98
C ASN A 121 -23.71 -51.60 2.98
N PHE A 122 -22.70 -52.08 3.74
CA PHE A 122 -22.16 -53.42 4.08
C PHE A 122 -21.30 -54.06 2.96
N ILE A 123 -20.18 -54.80 3.13
CA ILE A 123 -19.16 -55.19 4.16
C ILE A 123 -18.43 -56.43 3.53
N PRO A 124 -17.26 -57.00 3.96
CA PRO A 124 -16.13 -56.56 4.81
C PRO A 124 -14.68 -56.93 4.27
N SER A 125 -13.66 -56.57 5.07
CA SER A 125 -12.42 -57.33 5.42
C SER A 125 -11.41 -57.91 4.39
N ASN A 126 -10.10 -57.67 4.66
CA ASN A 126 -9.20 -58.76 5.09
C ASN A 126 -8.03 -58.26 5.97
N GLN A 127 -7.24 -59.15 6.59
CA GLN A 127 -6.31 -58.88 7.71
C GLN A 127 -4.80 -59.09 7.39
N TYR A 128 -3.95 -58.98 8.44
CA TYR A 128 -2.59 -59.55 8.64
C TYR A 128 -1.37 -58.65 8.30
N HIS A 129 -0.27 -58.61 9.10
CA HIS A 129 -0.01 -59.04 10.50
C HIS A 129 1.28 -58.38 11.07
N LEU A 130 1.51 -58.50 12.39
CA LEU A 130 2.77 -58.27 13.17
C LEU A 130 3.06 -56.79 13.51
N SER A 131 3.44 -56.30 14.71
CA SER A 131 4.22 -56.80 15.90
C SER A 131 5.74 -56.90 15.66
N GLU A 132 6.65 -56.49 16.55
CA GLU A 132 6.60 -55.83 17.89
C GLU A 132 7.89 -54.93 18.03
N SER A 133 8.43 -54.39 19.14
CA SER A 133 8.22 -54.55 20.60
C SER A 133 8.58 -53.26 21.40
N ASN A 134 8.60 -53.36 22.74
CA ASN A 134 9.07 -52.31 23.68
C ASN A 134 10.56 -52.46 24.04
N HIS A 135 11.31 -51.36 24.27
CA HIS A 135 12.10 -51.12 25.51
C HIS A 135 12.95 -49.82 25.53
N HIS A 136 12.89 -49.10 26.66
CA HIS A 136 14.02 -48.34 27.25
C HIS A 136 14.86 -49.33 28.12
N PRO A 137 16.11 -49.05 28.62
CA PRO A 137 16.64 -47.72 29.00
C PRO A 137 18.17 -47.45 28.85
N SER A 138 18.54 -46.16 28.93
CA SER A 138 19.70 -45.60 29.68
C SER A 138 21.20 -45.80 29.28
N ARG A 139 21.98 -44.74 29.61
CA ARG A 139 23.39 -44.68 30.10
C ARG A 139 24.63 -44.82 29.17
N LYS A 140 25.23 -43.63 28.93
CA LYS A 140 26.53 -43.15 29.49
C LYS A 140 27.87 -43.45 28.75
N TRP A 141 28.79 -42.47 28.81
CA TRP A 141 30.17 -42.40 28.22
C TRP A 141 30.17 -42.22 26.68
N ILE A 142 31.11 -41.49 26.05
CA ILE A 142 32.58 -41.47 26.17
C ILE A 142 33.17 -40.05 26.40
N ILE A 143 34.42 -39.98 26.88
CA ILE A 143 35.29 -38.80 27.00
C ILE A 143 36.53 -39.02 26.11
N GLU A 144 37.10 -37.97 25.50
CA GLU A 144 38.53 -37.75 25.13
C GLU A 144 38.63 -36.65 24.02
N GLN A 145 39.67 -35.84 23.84
CA GLN A 145 40.95 -35.59 24.55
C GLN A 145 41.27 -34.07 24.61
N LEU A 146 42.30 -33.69 25.39
CA LEU A 146 42.87 -32.33 25.50
C LEU A 146 44.01 -32.08 24.48
N PRO A 147 44.51 -30.84 24.38
CA PRO A 147 45.92 -30.63 24.76
C PRO A 147 46.11 -29.56 25.87
N LYS A 148 47.36 -29.42 26.35
CA LYS A 148 47.78 -28.66 27.56
C LYS A 148 48.62 -27.41 27.23
N SER A 149 49.05 -26.71 28.30
CA SER A 149 50.11 -25.67 28.42
C SER A 149 49.69 -24.21 28.21
N ASN A 150 50.19 -23.22 28.98
CA ASN A 150 50.97 -23.24 30.23
C ASN A 150 50.75 -21.95 31.08
N ASP A 151 51.06 -22.04 32.39
CA ASP A 151 51.54 -21.03 33.37
C ASP A 151 51.21 -19.52 33.25
N PHE A 152 50.76 -18.88 34.35
CA PHE A 152 51.66 -18.08 35.24
C PHE A 152 51.05 -17.56 36.58
N SER A 153 51.89 -17.55 37.63
CA SER A 153 51.92 -16.75 38.88
C SER A 153 50.67 -16.40 39.72
N LEU A 154 50.78 -16.64 41.04
CA LEU A 154 49.93 -16.09 42.11
C LEU A 154 50.16 -14.59 42.38
N HIS A 155 49.18 -13.94 43.02
CA HIS A 155 49.46 -12.97 44.09
C HIS A 155 48.44 -13.03 45.24
N ASN A 156 48.94 -12.86 46.48
CA ASN A 156 48.15 -12.90 47.71
C ASN A 156 47.62 -11.51 48.10
N ASN A 157 46.54 -11.47 48.89
CA ASN A 157 46.42 -10.46 49.95
C ASN A 157 45.46 -10.91 51.08
N GLN A 158 45.91 -10.77 52.32
CA GLN A 158 45.12 -10.98 53.55
C GLN A 158 44.96 -9.65 54.30
N ARG A 159 43.77 -9.37 54.84
CA ARG A 159 43.44 -8.38 55.91
C ARG A 159 41.92 -8.27 56.06
N ASN A 160 41.33 -7.97 57.21
CA ASN A 160 41.78 -8.17 58.59
C ASN A 160 40.55 -8.13 59.50
N SER A 161 40.37 -9.08 60.41
CA SER A 161 39.18 -9.15 61.27
C SER A 161 39.30 -8.25 62.51
N ARG A 162 38.21 -7.54 62.86
CA ARG A 162 38.00 -6.96 64.20
C ARG A 162 36.56 -7.20 64.65
N GLN A 163 36.41 -7.73 65.85
CA GLN A 163 35.10 -7.88 66.51
C GLN A 163 34.78 -6.61 67.31
N TYR A 164 33.49 -6.26 67.36
CA TYR A 164 32.92 -5.41 68.41
C TYR A 164 31.60 -6.05 68.86
N HIS A 165 31.43 -6.20 70.18
CA HIS A 165 30.15 -6.52 70.80
C HIS A 165 29.48 -5.22 71.25
N LEU A 166 28.19 -5.06 70.95
CA LEU A 166 27.26 -4.15 71.65
C LEU A 166 25.81 -4.57 71.39
N GLY A 167 24.87 -3.98 72.15
CA GLY A 167 23.54 -4.56 72.42
C GLY A 167 22.60 -4.73 71.22
N LYS A 168 21.65 -5.66 71.35
CA LYS A 168 20.50 -5.80 70.46
C LYS A 168 19.49 -4.67 70.72
N PRO A 169 19.03 -3.92 69.70
CA PRO A 169 17.80 -3.14 69.78
C PRO A 169 16.56 -4.06 69.67
N ASN A 170 15.38 -3.52 69.99
CA ASN A 170 14.12 -4.25 69.96
C ASN A 170 13.47 -4.16 68.55
N ILE A 171 13.51 -5.25 67.79
CA ILE A 171 13.25 -5.26 66.33
C ILE A 171 11.78 -4.90 65.99
N ASP A 172 10.84 -5.35 66.82
CA ASP A 172 9.39 -5.25 66.53
C ASP A 172 8.87 -3.80 66.48
N GLU A 173 9.56 -2.88 67.15
CA GLU A 173 9.16 -1.47 67.25
C GLU A 173 9.60 -0.68 65.99
N GLU A 174 10.77 -0.99 65.44
CA GLU A 174 11.34 -0.33 64.25
C GLU A 174 10.58 -0.70 62.96
N GLU A 175 10.18 -1.97 62.79
CA GLU A 175 9.36 -2.38 61.65
C GLU A 175 7.99 -1.68 61.64
N SER A 176 7.40 -1.42 62.81
CA SER A 176 6.08 -0.77 62.92
C SER A 176 6.10 0.66 62.34
N LEU A 177 7.14 1.44 62.68
CA LEU A 177 7.37 2.80 62.20
C LEU A 177 7.66 2.82 60.69
N ILE A 178 8.47 1.87 60.20
CA ILE A 178 8.78 1.75 58.77
C ILE A 178 7.51 1.41 57.97
N GLN A 179 6.63 0.55 58.46
CA GLN A 179 5.35 0.27 57.80
C GLN A 179 4.40 1.48 57.80
N GLN A 180 4.35 2.26 58.89
CA GLN A 180 3.49 3.44 58.96
C GLN A 180 3.97 4.57 58.03
N GLN A 181 5.28 4.82 57.96
CA GLN A 181 5.88 5.75 56.99
C GLN A 181 5.63 5.30 55.53
N ARG A 182 5.71 4.00 55.24
CA ARG A 182 5.38 3.46 53.91
C ARG A 182 3.91 3.70 53.53
N LYS A 183 2.94 3.47 54.43
CA LYS A 183 1.53 3.75 54.16
C LYS A 183 1.27 5.24 53.87
N ASN A 184 1.83 6.13 54.69
CA ASN A 184 1.64 7.58 54.51
C ASN A 184 2.27 8.11 53.21
N SER A 185 3.47 7.63 52.85
CA SER A 185 4.14 8.05 51.61
C SER A 185 3.46 7.55 50.32
N VAL A 186 2.81 6.38 50.34
CA VAL A 186 1.97 5.91 49.23
C VAL A 186 0.73 6.79 49.09
N HIS A 187 0.01 7.05 50.18
CA HIS A 187 -1.24 7.80 50.12
C HIS A 187 -1.04 9.25 49.64
N TYR A 188 0.07 9.90 50.05
CA TYR A 188 0.40 11.25 49.62
C TYR A 188 0.73 11.34 48.11
N LYS A 189 1.49 10.37 47.58
CA LYS A 189 1.76 10.28 46.13
C LYS A 189 0.51 10.02 45.31
N GLN A 190 -0.40 9.18 45.81
CA GLN A 190 -1.62 8.83 45.10
C GLN A 190 -2.63 9.99 45.06
N SER A 191 -2.66 10.85 46.08
CA SER A 191 -3.54 12.04 46.10
C SER A 191 -3.06 13.17 45.18
N GLN A 192 -1.75 13.37 44.98
CA GLN A 192 -1.28 14.38 44.02
C GLN A 192 -1.46 13.95 42.56
N HIS A 193 -1.33 12.64 42.27
CA HIS A 193 -1.42 12.10 40.90
C HIS A 193 -2.82 12.10 40.28
N ILE A 194 -3.86 12.55 41.00
CA ILE A 194 -5.25 12.56 40.52
C ILE A 194 -5.68 13.97 40.09
N ASN A 195 -5.15 15.03 40.69
CA ASN A 195 -5.63 16.40 40.47
C ASN A 195 -4.84 17.20 39.41
N THR A 196 -3.72 16.69 38.89
CA THR A 196 -2.90 17.40 37.87
C THR A 196 -3.20 16.96 36.43
N ASN A 197 -3.55 15.69 36.21
CA ASN A 197 -3.60 15.09 34.86
C ASN A 197 -4.60 15.81 33.93
N ASP A 198 -5.78 16.16 34.44
CA ASP A 198 -6.92 16.61 33.62
C ASP A 198 -6.74 18.04 33.07
N GLU A 199 -5.94 18.88 33.73
CA GLU A 199 -5.58 20.23 33.24
C GLU A 199 -4.24 20.25 32.46
N GLU A 200 -3.32 19.32 32.75
CA GLU A 200 -2.07 19.17 31.97
C GLU A 200 -2.34 18.57 30.59
N GLU A 201 -3.20 17.53 30.45
CA GLU A 201 -3.38 16.79 29.18
C GLU A 201 -3.92 17.66 28.03
N ASN A 202 -4.68 18.72 28.33
CA ASN A 202 -5.14 19.70 27.32
C ASN A 202 -4.08 20.75 26.96
N ASN A 203 -3.27 21.20 27.93
CA ASN A 203 -2.19 22.14 27.66
C ASN A 203 -1.01 21.47 26.93
N ASP A 204 -0.69 20.21 27.26
CA ASP A 204 0.49 19.52 26.74
C ASP A 204 0.41 19.20 25.24
N ASN A 205 -0.80 19.19 24.65
CA ASN A 205 -0.96 19.05 23.21
C ASN A 205 -0.58 20.32 22.42
N GLN A 206 -0.82 21.53 22.96
CA GLN A 206 -0.32 22.78 22.36
C GLN A 206 1.12 23.11 22.79
N SER A 207 1.52 22.73 24.01
CA SER A 207 2.92 22.73 24.45
C SER A 207 3.75 21.86 23.52
N GLY A 208 3.28 20.63 23.25
CA GLY A 208 3.99 19.59 22.50
C GLY A 208 4.40 20.03 21.10
N ILE A 209 3.52 20.67 20.33
CA ILE A 209 3.87 21.15 18.98
C ILE A 209 4.96 22.24 19.05
N LYS A 210 4.85 23.21 19.97
CA LYS A 210 5.87 24.25 20.16
C LYS A 210 7.20 23.66 20.63
N ASN A 211 7.16 22.68 21.53
CA ASN A 211 8.33 21.98 22.04
C ASN A 211 9.01 21.11 20.97
N ILE A 212 8.24 20.40 20.14
CA ILE A 212 8.75 19.66 18.96
C ILE A 212 9.50 20.60 18.02
N TRP A 213 8.93 21.76 17.69
CA TRP A 213 9.67 22.75 16.89
C TRP A 213 10.89 23.31 17.62
N ASN A 214 10.96 23.33 18.94
CA ASN A 214 12.15 23.79 19.67
C ASN A 214 13.31 22.77 19.70
N LEU A 215 13.06 21.48 19.44
CA LEU A 215 14.11 20.44 19.35
C LEU A 215 15.06 20.64 18.15
N PHE A 216 14.57 21.21 17.04
CA PHE A 216 15.30 21.29 15.77
C PHE A 216 16.06 22.62 15.60
N SER A 217 17.29 22.56 15.10
CA SER A 217 18.04 23.77 14.72
C SER A 217 17.40 24.50 13.53
N GLY A 218 17.71 25.79 13.36
CA GLY A 218 17.19 26.57 12.22
C GLY A 218 17.54 26.00 10.83
N LYS A 219 18.62 25.23 10.74
CA LYS A 219 19.05 24.54 9.50
C LYS A 219 18.31 23.22 9.31
N GLU A 220 18.14 22.41 10.37
CA GLU A 220 17.27 21.23 10.36
C GLU A 220 15.85 21.61 9.93
N LYS A 221 15.26 22.65 10.53
CA LYS A 221 13.94 23.20 10.17
C LYS A 221 13.83 23.53 8.69
N ARG A 222 14.82 24.23 8.12
CA ARG A 222 14.83 24.60 6.70
C ARG A 222 14.90 23.36 5.80
N ASN A 223 15.79 22.42 6.11
CA ASN A 223 15.93 21.18 5.34
C ASN A 223 14.68 20.29 5.44
N MET A 224 14.10 20.18 6.63
CA MET A 224 12.85 19.46 6.89
C MET A 224 11.68 20.07 6.11
N PHE A 225 11.53 21.40 6.11
CA PHE A 225 10.50 22.08 5.31
C PHE A 225 10.68 21.84 3.80
N ILE A 226 11.90 21.97 3.28
CA ILE A 226 12.21 21.67 1.87
C ILE A 226 11.90 20.20 1.56
N TYR A 227 12.24 19.27 2.46
CA TYR A 227 11.98 17.85 2.27
C TYR A 227 10.49 17.52 2.28
N ILE A 228 9.73 18.06 3.24
CA ILE A 228 8.27 17.95 3.33
C ILE A 228 7.59 18.52 2.07
N LEU A 229 8.01 19.69 1.59
CA LEU A 229 7.47 20.25 0.35
C LEU A 229 7.70 19.31 -0.85
N GLY A 230 8.92 18.79 -1.02
CA GLY A 230 9.23 17.87 -2.12
C GLY A 230 8.54 16.50 -2.00
N ILE A 231 8.35 15.96 -0.79
CA ILE A 231 7.66 14.67 -0.59
C ILE A 231 6.14 14.79 -0.79
N MET A 232 5.54 15.95 -0.46
CA MET A 232 4.14 16.24 -0.77
C MET A 232 3.92 16.34 -2.28
N LEU A 233 4.76 17.09 -3.00
CA LEU A 233 4.71 17.19 -4.47
C LEU A 233 4.84 15.80 -5.12
N TYR A 234 5.77 14.97 -4.62
CA TYR A 234 5.97 13.59 -5.05
C TYR A 234 4.73 12.72 -4.82
N LYS A 235 4.25 12.56 -3.58
CA LYS A 235 3.11 11.67 -3.27
C LYS A 235 1.83 12.10 -3.97
N PHE A 236 1.56 13.41 -4.08
CA PHE A 236 0.44 13.93 -4.86
C PHE A 236 0.52 13.50 -6.34
N GLY A 237 1.69 13.68 -6.97
CA GLY A 237 1.92 13.28 -8.36
C GLY A 237 1.89 11.77 -8.56
N LEU A 238 2.27 10.98 -7.55
CA LEU A 238 2.32 9.53 -7.57
C LEU A 238 0.90 8.91 -7.53
N GLU A 239 0.01 9.39 -6.67
CA GLU A 239 -1.40 8.95 -6.66
C GLU A 239 -2.07 9.26 -8.01
N ALA A 240 -1.87 10.48 -8.52
CA ALA A 240 -2.39 10.89 -9.83
C ALA A 240 -1.86 10.01 -10.98
N PHE A 241 -0.61 9.54 -10.89
CA PHE A 241 -0.01 8.64 -11.86
C PHE A 241 -0.58 7.23 -11.80
N ASN A 242 -0.46 6.59 -10.63
CA ASN A 242 -0.87 5.20 -10.41
C ASN A 242 -2.36 5.02 -10.72
N GLY A 243 -3.19 5.92 -10.18
CA GLY A 243 -4.64 5.90 -10.37
C GLY A 243 -5.10 6.07 -11.80
N SER A 244 -4.46 6.98 -12.53
CA SER A 244 -4.77 7.21 -13.95
C SER A 244 -4.30 6.06 -14.83
N ILE A 245 -3.09 5.52 -14.62
CA ILE A 245 -2.58 4.38 -15.41
C ILE A 245 -3.40 3.12 -15.18
N VAL A 246 -3.76 2.79 -13.93
CA VAL A 246 -4.58 1.60 -13.65
C VAL A 246 -5.97 1.75 -14.29
N SER A 247 -6.59 2.93 -14.21
CA SER A 247 -7.88 3.21 -14.88
C SER A 247 -7.77 3.18 -16.41
N LEU A 248 -6.69 3.73 -16.99
CA LEU A 248 -6.40 3.71 -18.42
C LEU A 248 -6.22 2.29 -18.96
N ALA A 249 -5.39 1.49 -18.29
CA ALA A 249 -5.13 0.10 -18.65
C ALA A 249 -6.41 -0.75 -18.55
N THR A 250 -7.18 -0.58 -17.47
CA THR A 250 -8.48 -1.24 -17.26
C THR A 250 -9.43 -0.97 -18.44
N ASN A 251 -9.59 0.30 -18.83
CA ASN A 251 -10.49 0.67 -19.93
C ASN A 251 -9.97 0.23 -21.31
N ARG A 252 -8.65 0.33 -21.57
CA ARG A 252 -8.08 -0.08 -22.85
C ARG A 252 -8.10 -1.59 -23.06
N TYR A 253 -7.84 -2.42 -22.03
CA TYR A 253 -7.92 -3.87 -22.19
C TYR A 253 -9.36 -4.37 -22.42
N ASP A 254 -10.35 -3.75 -21.79
CA ASP A 254 -11.76 -4.01 -22.09
C ASP A 254 -12.13 -3.63 -23.54
N ARG A 255 -11.79 -2.40 -23.95
CA ARG A 255 -12.05 -1.89 -25.30
C ARG A 255 -11.39 -2.76 -26.38
N ASP A 256 -10.14 -3.15 -26.17
CA ASP A 256 -9.40 -4.00 -27.10
C ASP A 256 -10.00 -5.43 -27.17
N ALA A 257 -10.55 -5.95 -26.07
CA ALA A 257 -11.28 -7.22 -26.08
C ALA A 257 -12.62 -7.13 -26.83
N PHE A 258 -13.38 -6.05 -26.59
CA PHE A 258 -14.64 -5.74 -27.27
C PHE A 258 -14.45 -5.64 -28.80
N HIS A 259 -13.49 -4.82 -29.27
CA HIS A 259 -13.23 -4.68 -30.70
C HIS A 259 -12.68 -5.96 -31.37
N ALA A 260 -12.02 -6.84 -30.62
CA ALA A 260 -11.53 -8.12 -31.13
C ALA A 260 -12.58 -9.26 -31.04
N GLY A 261 -13.74 -9.02 -30.43
CA GLY A 261 -14.78 -10.05 -30.23
C GLY A 261 -14.34 -11.19 -29.30
N ILE A 262 -13.45 -10.93 -28.34
CA ILE A 262 -12.89 -11.94 -27.42
C ILE A 262 -13.30 -11.68 -25.97
N SER A 263 -13.24 -12.73 -25.14
CA SER A 263 -13.49 -12.61 -23.70
C SER A 263 -12.48 -11.67 -23.02
N ALA A 264 -12.98 -10.86 -22.09
CA ALA A 264 -12.17 -9.87 -21.38
C ALA A 264 -11.13 -10.56 -20.48
N ARG A 265 -9.89 -10.05 -20.50
CA ARG A 265 -8.77 -10.49 -19.65
C ARG A 265 -8.11 -9.27 -19.02
N THR A 266 -8.94 -8.45 -18.39
CA THR A 266 -8.59 -7.09 -18.00
C THR A 266 -7.89 -7.08 -16.65
N PHE A 267 -8.36 -7.86 -15.69
CA PHE A 267 -7.72 -7.95 -14.37
C PHE A 267 -6.54 -8.93 -14.36
N GLU A 268 -6.49 -9.95 -15.23
CA GLU A 268 -5.26 -10.72 -15.50
C GLU A 268 -4.11 -9.79 -15.90
N LYS A 269 -4.37 -8.87 -16.84
CA LYS A 269 -3.35 -7.94 -17.37
C LYS A 269 -3.08 -6.74 -16.47
N VAL A 270 -4.08 -6.19 -15.77
CA VAL A 270 -3.87 -5.12 -14.77
C VAL A 270 -3.12 -5.67 -13.55
N GLY A 271 -3.43 -6.90 -13.11
CA GLY A 271 -2.68 -7.58 -12.06
C GLY A 271 -1.21 -7.79 -12.44
N LEU A 272 -0.95 -8.18 -13.71
CA LEU A 272 0.41 -8.27 -14.25
C LEU A 272 1.12 -6.91 -14.33
N LEU A 273 0.41 -5.86 -14.79
CA LEU A 273 0.93 -4.50 -14.89
C LEU A 273 1.44 -3.98 -13.53
N VAL A 274 0.63 -4.09 -12.47
CA VAL A 274 1.01 -3.63 -11.13
C VAL A 274 2.04 -4.57 -10.49
N GLY A 275 1.87 -5.89 -10.64
CA GLY A 275 2.78 -6.90 -10.09
C GLY A 275 4.22 -6.78 -10.61
N VAL A 276 4.41 -6.63 -11.93
CA VAL A 276 5.75 -6.49 -12.51
C VAL A 276 6.33 -5.09 -12.24
N ASN A 277 5.50 -4.03 -12.15
CA ASN A 277 5.97 -2.73 -11.67
C ASN A 277 6.59 -2.82 -10.26
N GLN A 278 5.96 -3.52 -9.32
CA GLN A 278 6.52 -3.73 -7.97
C GLN A 278 7.81 -4.56 -8.00
N ALA A 279 7.89 -5.60 -8.83
CA ALA A 279 9.14 -6.34 -9.01
C ALA A 279 10.28 -5.45 -9.53
N PHE A 280 9.97 -4.44 -10.36
CA PHE A 280 10.95 -3.45 -10.83
C PHE A 280 11.28 -2.38 -9.77
N GLN A 281 10.43 -2.15 -8.76
CA GLN A 281 10.78 -1.33 -7.59
C GLN A 281 11.88 -2.00 -6.73
N CYS A 282 11.90 -3.34 -6.61
CA CYS A 282 13.04 -4.05 -6.01
C CYS A 282 14.34 -3.78 -6.79
N ILE A 283 14.29 -3.83 -8.12
CA ILE A 283 15.45 -3.54 -8.99
C ILE A 283 15.93 -2.10 -8.75
N GLY A 284 15.02 -1.11 -8.75
CA GLY A 284 15.34 0.28 -8.41
C GLY A 284 16.00 0.45 -7.04
N SER A 285 15.51 -0.27 -6.04
CA SER A 285 16.06 -0.27 -4.68
C SER A 285 17.49 -0.81 -4.65
N ILE A 286 17.78 -1.91 -5.35
CA ILE A 286 19.14 -2.49 -5.45
C ILE A 286 20.11 -1.55 -6.17
N LEU A 287 19.65 -0.87 -7.22
CA LEU A 287 20.47 0.07 -8.01
C LEU A 287 20.92 1.31 -7.21
N ILE A 288 20.24 1.66 -6.11
CA ILE A 288 20.53 2.91 -5.38
C ILE A 288 21.79 2.84 -4.53
N ALA A 289 22.11 1.66 -3.98
CA ALA A 289 23.24 1.46 -3.06
C ALA A 289 24.62 1.87 -3.66
N PRO A 290 24.99 1.47 -4.89
CA PRO A 290 26.23 1.97 -5.50
C PRO A 290 26.16 3.46 -5.87
N LEU A 291 24.97 4.01 -6.17
CA LEU A 291 24.83 5.42 -6.54
C LEU A 291 25.05 6.35 -5.35
N ILE A 292 24.42 6.09 -4.19
CA ILE A 292 24.59 6.90 -2.98
C ILE A 292 25.99 6.76 -2.35
N LYS A 293 26.74 5.70 -2.69
CA LYS A 293 28.17 5.58 -2.32
C LYS A 293 29.09 6.50 -3.13
N HIS A 294 28.70 6.89 -4.34
CA HIS A 294 29.51 7.71 -5.24
C HIS A 294 29.03 9.16 -5.38
N TRP A 295 27.75 9.44 -5.07
CA TRP A 295 27.12 10.74 -5.26
C TRP A 295 26.27 11.12 -4.03
N PRO A 296 26.15 12.41 -3.68
CA PRO A 296 25.34 12.83 -2.52
C PRO A 296 23.88 12.39 -2.62
N THR A 297 23.29 11.92 -1.51
CA THR A 297 21.91 11.41 -1.42
C THR A 297 20.89 12.31 -2.13
N ARG A 298 20.96 13.63 -1.88
CA ARG A 298 20.09 14.64 -2.51
C ARG A 298 20.18 14.68 -4.04
N THR A 299 21.37 14.47 -4.59
CA THR A 299 21.64 14.55 -6.03
C THR A 299 21.11 13.30 -6.71
N VAL A 300 21.34 12.13 -6.12
CA VAL A 300 20.77 10.86 -6.59
C VAL A 300 19.25 10.91 -6.56
N LEU A 301 18.65 11.43 -5.48
CA LEU A 301 17.19 11.60 -5.39
C LEU A 301 16.65 12.53 -6.48
N SER A 302 17.21 13.73 -6.61
CA SER A 302 16.74 14.76 -7.56
C SER A 302 16.82 14.25 -9.00
N ILE A 303 17.88 13.52 -9.35
CA ILE A 303 18.01 12.86 -10.65
C ILE A 303 17.00 11.71 -10.80
N SER A 304 16.78 10.89 -9.76
CA SER A 304 15.84 9.76 -9.81
C SER A 304 14.40 10.22 -10.03
N ILE A 305 13.93 11.24 -9.32
CA ILE A 305 12.57 11.78 -9.50
C ILE A 305 12.42 12.57 -10.82
N PHE A 306 13.50 13.17 -11.34
CA PHE A 306 13.51 13.75 -12.69
C PHE A 306 13.44 12.69 -13.79
N ILE A 307 14.17 11.57 -13.65
CA ILE A 307 14.03 10.42 -14.56
C ILE A 307 12.61 9.85 -14.47
N PHE A 308 12.04 9.75 -13.26
CA PHE A 308 10.64 9.35 -13.07
C PHE A 308 9.69 10.31 -13.83
N SER A 309 9.87 11.64 -13.73
CA SER A 309 9.12 12.64 -14.52
C SER A 309 9.15 12.37 -16.03
N LEU A 310 10.33 12.11 -16.60
CA LEU A 310 10.46 11.81 -18.03
C LEU A 310 9.76 10.50 -18.42
N LEU A 311 9.83 9.48 -17.56
CA LEU A 311 9.19 8.18 -17.78
C LEU A 311 7.65 8.24 -17.61
N THR A 312 7.11 9.09 -16.73
CA THR A 312 5.65 9.30 -16.60
C THR A 312 5.12 10.10 -17.79
N ALA A 313 5.87 11.11 -18.28
CA ALA A 313 5.51 11.87 -19.46
C ALA A 313 5.46 11.03 -20.76
N LEU A 314 6.30 10.00 -20.87
CA LEU A 314 6.43 9.15 -22.06
C LEU A 314 5.09 8.56 -22.55
N LEU A 315 4.20 8.14 -21.64
CA LEU A 315 2.94 7.54 -22.03
C LEU A 315 1.96 8.54 -22.66
N MET A 316 1.92 9.79 -22.17
CA MET A 316 1.15 10.87 -22.80
C MET A 316 1.70 11.26 -24.16
N ILE A 317 3.03 11.24 -24.33
CA ILE A 317 3.69 11.51 -25.62
C ILE A 317 3.32 10.44 -26.65
N ILE A 318 3.22 9.17 -26.24
CA ILE A 318 2.80 8.05 -27.10
C ILE A 318 1.31 8.09 -27.43
N ASP A 319 0.44 8.46 -26.47
CA ASP A 319 -0.98 8.65 -26.74
C ASP A 319 -1.19 9.79 -27.75
N ALA A 320 -0.56 10.96 -27.52
CA ALA A 320 -0.58 12.11 -28.42
C ALA A 320 -0.06 11.78 -29.84
N SER A 321 1.11 11.13 -29.93
CA SER A 321 1.73 10.80 -31.23
C SER A 321 0.96 9.75 -32.03
N THR A 322 0.05 9.01 -31.39
CA THR A 322 -0.88 8.07 -32.03
C THR A 322 -2.32 8.61 -32.15
N GLY A 323 -2.47 9.94 -32.13
CA GLY A 323 -3.73 10.65 -32.41
C GLY A 323 -4.65 10.86 -31.19
N GLY A 324 -4.19 10.50 -30.00
CA GLY A 324 -4.90 10.67 -28.74
C GLY A 324 -5.09 12.15 -28.36
N LYS A 325 -6.19 12.42 -27.65
CA LYS A 325 -6.68 13.75 -27.32
C LYS A 325 -7.19 13.80 -25.89
N ILE A 326 -7.23 15.00 -25.33
CA ILE A 326 -7.89 15.29 -24.06
C ILE A 326 -9.40 14.97 -24.23
N LYS A 327 -9.99 14.30 -23.24
CA LYS A 327 -11.42 13.96 -23.20
C LYS A 327 -12.28 15.21 -23.46
N PRO A 328 -13.13 15.25 -24.52
CA PRO A 328 -13.99 16.41 -24.78
C PRO A 328 -14.95 16.69 -23.61
N THR A 329 -15.21 17.97 -23.32
CA THR A 329 -16.10 18.36 -22.21
C THR A 329 -17.51 17.81 -22.34
N ASN A 330 -17.98 17.68 -23.59
CA ASN A 330 -19.31 17.18 -23.94
C ASN A 330 -19.19 15.78 -24.60
N PHE A 331 -18.29 14.93 -24.09
CA PHE A 331 -18.11 13.57 -24.60
C PHE A 331 -19.27 12.67 -24.16
N TYR A 332 -20.17 12.39 -25.10
CA TYR A 332 -21.17 11.34 -24.99
C TYR A 332 -20.64 10.08 -25.71
N PRO A 333 -20.45 8.95 -25.01
CA PRO A 333 -20.00 7.72 -25.66
C PRO A 333 -21.08 7.19 -26.60
N MET A 334 -20.73 6.86 -27.84
CA MET A 334 -21.69 6.36 -28.83
C MET A 334 -22.12 4.91 -28.57
N TYR A 335 -21.30 4.14 -27.86
CA TYR A 335 -21.52 2.74 -27.51
C TYR A 335 -20.72 2.36 -26.26
N GLU A 336 -20.99 1.20 -25.68
CA GLU A 336 -20.25 0.70 -24.52
C GLU A 336 -18.77 0.49 -24.86
N HIS A 337 -17.86 1.01 -24.02
CA HIS A 337 -16.41 1.10 -24.29
C HIS A 337 -15.96 2.05 -25.40
N ASP A 338 -16.78 3.03 -25.82
CA ASP A 338 -16.28 4.16 -26.62
C ASP A 338 -15.24 4.98 -25.84
N TYR A 339 -13.98 4.81 -26.24
CA TYR A 339 -12.84 5.65 -25.84
C TYR A 339 -12.12 6.18 -27.09
N SER A 340 -12.88 6.72 -28.04
CA SER A 340 -12.40 7.31 -29.31
C SER A 340 -11.42 8.49 -29.15
N TYR A 341 -11.23 9.01 -27.93
CA TYR A 341 -10.24 10.03 -27.60
C TYR A 341 -8.86 9.47 -27.18
N TYR A 342 -8.70 8.16 -26.95
CA TYR A 342 -7.37 7.55 -26.73
C TYR A 342 -6.62 7.38 -28.06
N GLY A 343 -5.28 7.48 -28.01
CA GLY A 343 -4.41 7.20 -29.16
C GLY A 343 -4.46 5.72 -29.60
N SER A 344 -3.94 5.43 -30.79
CA SER A 344 -4.01 4.12 -31.45
C SER A 344 -2.86 3.14 -31.12
N TYR A 345 -2.00 3.44 -30.14
CA TYR A 345 -0.90 2.54 -29.76
C TYR A 345 -1.37 1.21 -29.12
N PRO A 346 -0.66 0.07 -29.32
CA PRO A 346 -0.97 -1.21 -28.69
C PRO A 346 -0.93 -1.18 -27.14
N THR A 347 -2.01 -1.58 -26.47
CA THR A 347 -2.15 -1.45 -25.00
C THR A 347 -1.09 -2.19 -24.18
N ASN A 348 -0.52 -3.28 -24.71
CA ASN A 348 0.57 -4.00 -24.03
C ASN A 348 1.83 -3.13 -23.81
N ILE A 349 2.00 -2.00 -24.52
CA ILE A 349 3.10 -1.03 -24.33
C ILE A 349 3.04 -0.34 -22.97
N ILE A 350 1.86 -0.26 -22.33
CA ILE A 350 1.74 0.29 -20.96
C ILE A 350 2.61 -0.51 -19.97
N ILE A 351 2.73 -1.83 -20.15
CA ILE A 351 3.48 -2.72 -19.26
C ILE A 351 4.97 -2.33 -19.18
N PRO A 352 5.78 -2.39 -20.25
CA PRO A 352 7.21 -2.06 -20.15
C PRO A 352 7.48 -0.61 -19.71
N ILE A 353 6.64 0.36 -20.11
CA ILE A 353 6.76 1.75 -19.63
C ILE A 353 6.53 1.82 -18.12
N TYR A 354 5.48 1.20 -17.62
CA TYR A 354 5.17 1.19 -16.19
C TYR A 354 6.21 0.41 -15.38
N CYS A 355 6.80 -0.65 -15.95
CA CYS A 355 7.93 -1.37 -15.36
C CYS A 355 9.18 -0.45 -15.24
N LEU A 356 9.51 0.32 -16.28
CA LEU A 356 10.59 1.31 -16.21
C LEU A 356 10.32 2.39 -15.14
N THR A 357 9.09 2.89 -15.01
CA THR A 357 8.75 3.79 -13.89
C THR A 357 8.88 3.12 -12.53
N GLY A 358 8.65 1.80 -12.43
CA GLY A 358 8.87 1.02 -11.21
C GLY A 358 10.31 1.10 -10.72
N ILE A 359 11.30 1.13 -11.62
CA ILE A 359 12.72 1.30 -11.25
C ILE A 359 12.92 2.68 -10.59
N ALA A 360 12.48 3.76 -11.24
CA ALA A 360 12.66 5.11 -10.71
C ALA A 360 11.87 5.32 -9.40
N TYR A 361 10.68 4.73 -9.29
CA TYR A 361 9.86 4.69 -8.07
C TYR A 361 10.61 4.02 -6.91
N GLY A 362 11.16 2.81 -7.11
CA GLY A 362 11.94 2.10 -6.09
C GLY A 362 13.20 2.84 -5.62
N MET A 363 13.87 3.57 -6.53
CA MET A 363 15.01 4.43 -6.21
C MET A 363 14.60 5.59 -5.26
N VAL A 364 13.46 6.23 -5.52
CA VAL A 364 12.90 7.30 -4.68
C VAL A 364 12.40 6.75 -3.34
N GLU A 365 11.69 5.61 -3.34
CA GLU A 365 11.14 4.98 -2.14
C GLU A 365 12.20 4.55 -1.12
N LEU A 366 13.37 4.12 -1.58
CA LEU A 366 14.48 3.80 -0.67
C LEU A 366 15.19 5.07 -0.17
N ILE A 367 15.42 6.08 -1.01
CA ILE A 367 16.08 7.31 -0.55
C ILE A 367 15.20 8.12 0.43
N ARG A 368 13.87 8.16 0.26
CA ARG A 368 12.98 8.90 1.18
C ARG A 368 13.05 8.38 2.63
N ARG A 369 13.49 7.14 2.83
CA ARG A 369 13.71 6.51 4.14
C ARG A 369 15.09 6.83 4.74
N ILE A 370 16.04 7.29 3.92
CA ILE A 370 17.41 7.64 4.33
C ILE A 370 17.49 9.13 4.70
N ILE A 371 16.80 10.01 3.96
CA ILE A 371 16.91 11.46 4.11
C ILE A 371 16.58 12.02 5.51
N PRO A 372 15.58 11.50 6.27
CA PRO A 372 15.35 11.97 7.64
C PRO A 372 16.62 11.89 8.50
N ARG A 373 17.35 10.77 8.42
CA ARG A 373 18.64 10.56 9.10
C ARG A 373 19.75 11.48 8.57
N ASP A 374 19.79 11.74 7.26
CA ASP A 374 20.73 12.71 6.65
C ASP A 374 20.43 14.19 7.02
N ILE A 375 19.25 14.48 7.60
CA ILE A 375 18.83 15.83 8.01
C ILE A 375 18.98 16.05 9.53
N VAL A 376 18.61 15.10 10.39
CA VAL A 376 18.66 15.26 11.86
C VAL A 376 19.75 14.44 12.57
N GLY A 377 20.45 13.55 11.86
CA GLY A 377 21.51 12.71 12.42
C GLY A 377 20.98 11.45 13.11
N THR A 378 21.61 11.08 14.24
CA THR A 378 21.35 9.84 14.98
C THR A 378 20.61 10.04 16.31
N ASP A 379 19.97 11.20 16.49
CA ASP A 379 19.12 11.50 17.64
C ASP A 379 17.76 10.80 17.46
N GLU A 380 17.47 9.80 18.30
CA GLU A 380 16.31 8.92 18.15
C GLU A 380 14.98 9.66 18.29
N GLU A 381 14.86 10.61 19.24
CA GLU A 381 13.62 11.39 19.39
C GLU A 381 13.44 12.33 18.19
N LYS A 382 14.48 13.07 17.79
CA LYS A 382 14.39 13.95 16.61
C LYS A 382 14.04 13.19 15.35
N LEU A 383 14.61 12.00 15.16
CA LEU A 383 14.35 11.16 14.00
C LEU A 383 12.90 10.65 14.01
N GLN A 384 12.42 10.11 15.13
CA GLN A 384 11.03 9.65 15.25
C GLN A 384 10.02 10.79 15.05
N ARG A 385 10.28 11.98 15.61
CA ARG A 385 9.43 13.16 15.42
C ARG A 385 9.42 13.67 13.99
N MET A 386 10.57 13.69 13.32
CA MET A 386 10.66 14.09 11.92
C MET A 386 9.94 13.10 11.01
N ASP A 387 10.17 11.80 11.20
CA ASP A 387 9.64 10.74 10.34
C ASP A 387 8.10 10.68 10.40
N ALA A 388 7.53 10.75 11.60
CA ALA A 388 6.07 10.83 11.78
C ALA A 388 5.47 12.12 11.16
N LEU A 389 6.14 13.27 11.28
CA LEU A 389 5.69 14.53 10.66
C LEU A 389 5.72 14.45 9.13
N VAL A 390 6.78 13.85 8.56
CA VAL A 390 6.92 13.57 7.13
C VAL A 390 5.81 12.64 6.66
N HIS A 391 5.52 11.56 7.38
CA HIS A 391 4.44 10.62 7.06
C HIS A 391 3.05 11.28 7.07
N VAL A 392 2.75 12.13 8.05
CA VAL A 392 1.46 12.86 8.09
C VAL A 392 1.30 13.77 6.87
N PHE A 393 2.33 14.54 6.49
CA PHE A 393 2.26 15.38 5.28
C PHE A 393 2.23 14.57 3.98
N TYR A 394 2.91 13.43 3.94
CA TYR A 394 2.88 12.48 2.83
C TYR A 394 1.44 11.97 2.61
N GLU A 395 0.74 11.44 3.61
CA GLU A 395 -0.64 10.96 3.40
C GLU A 395 -1.67 12.09 3.21
N ILE A 396 -1.47 13.29 3.78
CA ILE A 396 -2.28 14.48 3.42
C ILE A 396 -2.18 14.76 1.90
N ALA A 397 -0.98 14.68 1.33
CA ALA A 397 -0.79 14.83 -0.11
C ALA A 397 -1.38 13.64 -0.91
N GLY A 398 -1.35 12.43 -0.34
CA GLY A 398 -1.94 11.22 -0.93
C GLY A 398 -3.46 11.28 -1.04
N VAL A 399 -4.14 11.64 0.05
CA VAL A 399 -5.60 11.88 0.08
C VAL A 399 -5.99 12.94 -0.93
N SER A 400 -5.26 14.06 -0.94
CA SER A 400 -5.52 15.19 -1.85
C SER A 400 -5.29 14.81 -3.32
N GLY A 401 -4.25 14.03 -3.62
CA GLY A 401 -3.92 13.56 -4.96
C GLY A 401 -4.95 12.59 -5.51
N ALA A 402 -5.34 11.57 -4.74
CA ALA A 402 -6.36 10.60 -5.13
C ALA A 402 -7.72 11.27 -5.40
N PHE A 403 -8.19 12.15 -4.50
CA PHE A 403 -9.46 12.84 -4.69
C PHE A 403 -9.42 13.85 -5.86
N LEU A 404 -8.36 14.64 -6.05
CA LEU A 404 -8.27 15.51 -7.23
C LEU A 404 -8.29 14.67 -8.53
N THR A 405 -7.63 13.50 -8.51
CA THR A 405 -7.55 12.61 -9.67
C THR A 405 -8.92 12.03 -10.04
N GLY A 406 -9.64 11.46 -9.08
CA GLY A 406 -10.97 10.88 -9.30
C GLY A 406 -12.09 11.90 -9.56
N LEU A 407 -12.02 13.10 -8.96
CA LEU A 407 -13.09 14.09 -9.03
C LEU A 407 -12.88 15.18 -10.10
N VAL A 408 -11.64 15.44 -10.51
CA VAL A 408 -11.30 16.56 -11.42
C VAL A 408 -10.46 16.14 -12.61
N LEU A 409 -9.32 15.46 -12.41
CA LEU A 409 -8.36 15.19 -13.50
C LEU A 409 -8.92 14.15 -14.48
N ILE A 410 -9.35 12.97 -14.01
CA ILE A 410 -9.90 11.94 -14.89
C ILE A 410 -11.23 12.40 -15.55
N PRO A 411 -12.19 13.01 -14.82
CA PRO A 411 -13.41 13.51 -15.44
C PRO A 411 -13.19 14.55 -16.54
N ARG A 412 -12.24 15.50 -16.37
CA ARG A 412 -11.99 16.60 -17.32
C ARG A 412 -10.96 16.29 -18.41
N LEU A 413 -9.97 15.45 -18.14
CA LEU A 413 -8.86 15.20 -19.07
C LEU A 413 -8.93 13.82 -19.73
N GLY A 414 -9.61 12.86 -19.09
CA GLY A 414 -9.59 11.45 -19.48
C GLY A 414 -8.38 10.70 -18.90
N ASN A 415 -8.50 9.38 -18.79
CA ASN A 415 -7.48 8.53 -18.15
C ASN A 415 -6.09 8.61 -18.84
N ASN A 416 -6.05 9.01 -20.11
CA ASN A 416 -4.83 9.20 -20.91
C ASN A 416 -4.06 10.49 -20.58
N TYR A 417 -4.71 11.55 -20.09
CA TYR A 417 -4.08 12.84 -19.76
C TYR A 417 -4.25 13.26 -18.30
N ALA A 418 -5.02 12.55 -17.48
CA ALA A 418 -5.23 12.89 -16.07
C ALA A 418 -3.92 13.00 -15.26
N PHE A 419 -2.89 12.22 -15.61
CA PHE A 419 -1.57 12.25 -14.99
C PHE A 419 -0.63 13.33 -15.57
N ILE A 420 -1.13 14.32 -16.33
CA ILE A 420 -0.35 15.47 -16.81
C ILE A 420 0.30 16.28 -15.67
N ILE A 421 -0.32 16.25 -14.49
CA ILE A 421 0.20 16.93 -13.29
C ILE A 421 1.43 16.21 -12.71
N THR A 422 1.58 14.90 -12.92
CA THR A 422 2.67 14.07 -12.39
C THR A 422 4.06 14.55 -12.81
N PRO A 423 4.42 14.67 -14.11
CA PRO A 423 5.75 15.12 -14.50
C PRO A 423 6.05 16.56 -14.05
N ILE A 424 5.03 17.41 -13.98
CA ILE A 424 5.18 18.79 -13.46
C ILE A 424 5.57 18.74 -11.98
N LEU A 425 4.81 18.01 -11.14
CA LEU A 425 5.08 17.88 -9.71
C LEU A 425 6.38 17.13 -9.40
N PHE A 426 6.73 16.11 -10.20
CA PHE A 426 7.99 15.37 -10.05
C PHE A 426 9.21 16.24 -10.44
N THR A 427 9.07 17.08 -11.46
CA THR A 427 10.11 18.07 -11.83
C THR A 427 10.26 19.15 -10.77
N LEU A 428 9.15 19.65 -10.21
CA LEU A 428 9.19 20.58 -9.07
C LEU A 428 9.78 19.94 -7.81
N SER A 429 9.46 18.68 -7.52
CA SER A 429 10.04 17.89 -6.43
C SER A 429 11.55 17.70 -6.59
N SER A 430 12.03 17.40 -7.81
CA SER A 430 13.46 17.37 -8.17
C SER A 430 14.15 18.70 -7.82
N ILE A 431 13.59 19.82 -8.29
CA ILE A 431 14.14 21.16 -8.07
C ILE A 431 14.16 21.51 -6.57
N VAL A 432 13.08 21.23 -5.84
CA VAL A 432 12.98 21.48 -4.39
C VAL A 432 14.01 20.64 -3.62
N TRP A 433 14.10 19.34 -3.88
CA TRP A 433 15.03 18.45 -3.17
C TRP A 433 16.51 18.72 -3.47
N PHE A 434 16.84 19.29 -4.63
CA PHE A 434 18.19 19.75 -4.95
C PHE A 434 18.71 20.79 -3.92
N PHE A 435 17.82 21.61 -3.35
CA PHE A 435 18.15 22.62 -2.34
C PHE A 435 18.24 22.10 -0.89
N ILE A 436 18.04 20.80 -0.65
CA ILE A 436 18.33 20.20 0.67
C ILE A 436 19.83 20.33 0.93
N ASN A 437 20.21 21.06 1.98
CA ASN A 437 21.60 21.09 2.43
C ASN A 437 21.83 19.91 3.37
N SER A 438 21.99 18.72 2.78
CA SER A 438 22.43 17.52 3.49
C SER A 438 23.62 17.88 4.39
N TYR A 439 23.49 17.56 5.68
CA TYR A 439 24.58 17.78 6.61
C TYR A 439 25.72 16.83 6.23
N GLY A 440 26.92 17.40 6.09
CA GLY A 440 28.14 16.69 5.72
C GLY A 440 28.68 15.76 6.80
N THR A 441 27.82 14.95 7.42
CA THR A 441 28.21 13.60 7.84
C THR A 441 28.71 12.90 6.59
N LYS A 442 30.03 12.98 6.33
CA LYS A 442 30.70 12.03 5.45
C LYS A 442 30.23 10.66 5.90
N THR A 443 29.61 9.91 5.01
CA THR A 443 28.98 8.64 5.34
C THR A 443 30.05 7.60 5.64
N ASN A 444 30.54 7.66 6.87
CA ASN A 444 30.85 6.50 7.67
C ASN A 444 29.47 5.88 8.05
N ILE A 445 28.77 4.99 7.31
CA ILE A 445 29.18 3.94 6.36
C ILE A 445 30.67 3.64 6.47
N SER A 446 31.07 3.24 7.68
CA SER A 446 32.33 2.57 7.88
C SER A 446 32.42 1.40 6.90
N ASN A 447 33.64 1.04 6.47
CA ASN A 447 33.85 -0.09 5.55
C ASN A 447 33.47 -1.47 6.17
N ASP A 448 32.90 -1.46 7.37
CA ASP A 448 32.49 -2.59 8.20
C ASP A 448 30.98 -2.89 8.17
N ASP A 449 30.12 -1.96 7.72
CA ASP A 449 28.66 -2.17 7.61
C ASP A 449 28.22 -2.62 6.19
N ILE A 450 29.16 -2.69 5.24
CA ILE A 450 29.00 -3.38 3.94
C ILE A 450 30.29 -4.17 3.63
N PRO A 451 30.25 -5.49 3.42
CA PRO A 451 31.45 -6.33 3.37
C PRO A 451 32.38 -6.08 2.19
N GLY A 452 33.65 -6.40 2.40
CA GLY A 452 34.69 -6.32 1.38
C GLY A 452 34.97 -4.88 0.95
N GLY A 453 35.01 -3.95 1.93
CA GLY A 453 35.39 -2.55 1.73
C GLY A 453 36.91 -2.29 1.66
N ASN A 454 37.75 -3.34 1.60
CA ASN A 454 39.20 -3.22 1.53
C ASN A 454 39.72 -3.36 0.09
N ASN A 455 39.76 -2.23 -0.65
CA ASN A 455 40.81 -1.83 -1.60
C ASN A 455 40.35 -0.65 -2.46
N ASN A 456 41.26 0.28 -2.76
CA ASN A 456 40.99 1.52 -3.54
C ASN A 456 40.89 1.30 -5.06
N GLU A 457 40.50 0.10 -5.52
CA GLU A 457 40.23 -0.12 -6.94
C GLU A 457 38.95 0.59 -7.39
N LYS A 458 39.00 1.24 -8.55
CA LYS A 458 37.81 1.75 -9.26
C LYS A 458 36.99 0.58 -9.80
N THR A 459 36.31 -0.15 -8.92
CA THR A 459 35.44 -1.26 -9.34
C THR A 459 34.36 -0.74 -10.28
N ASN A 460 34.31 -1.29 -11.49
CA ASN A 460 33.35 -0.89 -12.52
C ASN A 460 31.92 -0.94 -11.95
N TYR A 461 31.10 0.08 -12.24
CA TYR A 461 29.72 0.17 -11.75
C TYR A 461 28.91 -1.13 -11.98
N PHE A 462 29.10 -1.78 -13.12
CA PHE A 462 28.49 -3.08 -13.44
C PHE A 462 28.93 -4.22 -12.49
N LYS A 463 30.21 -4.25 -12.07
CA LYS A 463 30.73 -5.20 -11.07
C LYS A 463 30.16 -4.90 -9.67
N ALA A 464 30.02 -3.62 -9.31
CA ALA A 464 29.37 -3.20 -8.07
C ALA A 464 27.86 -3.54 -8.06
N LEU A 465 27.18 -3.37 -9.19
CA LEU A 465 25.78 -3.74 -9.41
C LEU A 465 25.57 -5.26 -9.27
N ILE A 466 26.39 -6.08 -9.93
CA ILE A 466 26.34 -7.54 -9.78
C ILE A 466 26.62 -7.96 -8.33
N LYS A 467 27.62 -7.37 -7.66
CA LYS A 467 27.84 -7.60 -6.22
C LYS A 467 26.62 -7.19 -5.39
N GLY A 468 25.94 -6.11 -5.74
CA GLY A 468 24.69 -5.67 -5.11
C GLY A 468 23.55 -6.70 -5.23
N PHE A 469 23.34 -7.28 -6.42
CA PHE A 469 22.35 -8.35 -6.61
C PHE A 469 22.70 -9.63 -5.84
N ILE A 470 23.98 -10.01 -5.79
CA ILE A 470 24.45 -11.17 -5.01
C ILE A 470 24.22 -10.92 -3.51
N LEU A 471 24.67 -9.78 -2.98
CA LEU A 471 24.47 -9.40 -1.58
C LEU A 471 22.98 -9.25 -1.22
N PHE A 472 22.12 -8.83 -2.16
CA PHE A 472 20.68 -8.78 -1.95
C PHE A 472 20.08 -10.19 -1.82
N GLY A 473 20.45 -11.12 -2.71
CA GLY A 473 20.05 -12.53 -2.62
C GLY A 473 20.52 -13.20 -1.33
N GLU A 474 21.77 -12.93 -0.93
CA GLU A 474 22.32 -13.36 0.36
C GLU A 474 21.57 -12.73 1.54
N SER A 475 21.23 -11.44 1.47
CA SER A 475 20.43 -10.75 2.50
C SER A 475 19.04 -11.37 2.66
N VAL A 476 18.36 -11.70 1.56
CA VAL A 476 17.06 -12.39 1.56
C VAL A 476 17.20 -13.80 2.16
N TYR A 477 18.24 -14.55 1.79
CA TYR A 477 18.50 -15.88 2.36
C TYR A 477 18.79 -15.82 3.88
N ILE A 478 19.65 -14.91 4.32
CA ILE A 478 19.98 -14.70 5.73
C ILE A 478 18.74 -14.21 6.50
N GLY A 479 17.93 -13.32 5.93
CA GLY A 479 16.70 -12.82 6.55
C GLY A 479 15.67 -13.92 6.78
N GLY A 480 15.41 -14.74 5.75
CA GLY A 480 14.56 -15.92 5.86
C GLY A 480 15.09 -16.92 6.88
N LYS A 481 16.42 -17.17 6.89
CA LYS A 481 17.07 -18.00 7.91
C LYS A 481 16.87 -17.44 9.32
N ILE A 482 17.03 -16.14 9.55
CA ILE A 482 16.82 -15.50 10.86
C ILE A 482 15.36 -15.67 11.33
N ILE A 483 14.39 -15.47 10.44
CA ILE A 483 12.95 -15.58 10.72
C ILE A 483 12.54 -17.01 11.06
N PHE A 484 12.90 -17.99 10.22
CA PHE A 484 12.45 -19.37 10.41
C PHE A 484 13.29 -20.17 11.42
N SER A 485 14.55 -19.80 11.68
CA SER A 485 15.34 -20.47 12.74
C SER A 485 14.95 -20.03 14.15
N ASN A 486 14.42 -18.80 14.32
CA ASN A 486 14.12 -18.24 15.62
C ASN A 486 12.62 -18.09 15.85
N ARG A 487 12.07 -18.81 16.83
CA ARG A 487 10.67 -18.65 17.27
C ARG A 487 10.31 -17.20 17.65
N LYS A 488 11.28 -16.37 18.03
CA LYS A 488 11.07 -14.93 18.30
C LYS A 488 10.65 -14.13 17.05
N TYR A 489 10.99 -14.59 15.84
CA TYR A 489 10.81 -13.83 14.59
C TYR A 489 9.89 -14.50 13.57
N ILE A 490 9.55 -15.79 13.73
CA ILE A 490 8.69 -16.54 12.78
C ILE A 490 7.33 -15.87 12.49
N TRP A 491 6.77 -15.15 13.46
CA TRP A 491 5.50 -14.42 13.35
C TRP A 491 5.59 -13.15 12.49
N LEU A 492 6.79 -12.62 12.23
CA LEU A 492 6.99 -11.44 11.38
C LEU A 492 6.63 -11.72 9.92
N PHE A 493 6.84 -12.96 9.44
CA PHE A 493 6.48 -13.31 8.07
C PHE A 493 4.99 -13.13 7.75
N PRO A 494 4.03 -13.74 8.50
CA PRO A 494 2.62 -13.49 8.27
C PRO A 494 2.24 -12.04 8.58
N CYS A 495 2.63 -11.51 9.75
CA CYS A 495 2.19 -10.18 10.20
C CYS A 495 2.77 -9.01 9.41
N TYR A 496 3.84 -9.20 8.62
CA TYR A 496 4.38 -8.18 7.72
C TYR A 496 4.01 -8.48 6.26
N SER A 497 4.43 -9.65 5.74
CA SER A 497 4.38 -9.94 4.31
C SER A 497 2.97 -10.23 3.80
N LEU A 498 2.07 -10.80 4.62
CA LEU A 498 0.70 -11.10 4.21
C LEU A 498 -0.23 -9.90 4.41
N THR A 499 -0.05 -9.11 5.48
CA THR A 499 -0.80 -7.87 5.72
C THR A 499 -0.54 -6.85 4.61
N LEU A 500 0.74 -6.57 4.32
CA LEU A 500 1.13 -5.66 3.23
C LEU A 500 0.65 -6.15 1.85
N TYR A 501 0.61 -7.47 1.64
CA TYR A 501 0.01 -8.09 0.45
C TYR A 501 -1.50 -7.81 0.36
N VAL A 502 -2.25 -8.05 1.44
CA VAL A 502 -3.71 -7.84 1.47
C VAL A 502 -4.05 -6.38 1.25
N HIS A 503 -3.42 -5.46 1.98
CA HIS A 503 -3.68 -4.01 1.84
C HIS A 503 -3.48 -3.53 0.40
N ARG A 504 -2.30 -3.80 -0.18
CA ARG A 504 -2.01 -3.38 -1.57
C ARG A 504 -2.83 -4.14 -2.60
N TYR A 505 -3.41 -5.31 -2.27
CA TYR A 505 -4.35 -6.03 -3.14
C TYR A 505 -5.77 -5.46 -3.04
N ILE A 506 -6.22 -5.04 -1.87
CA ILE A 506 -7.48 -4.30 -1.68
C ILE A 506 -7.46 -3.00 -2.51
N GLU A 507 -6.39 -2.21 -2.39
CA GLU A 507 -6.27 -0.92 -3.08
C GLU A 507 -6.07 -1.04 -4.59
N ASN A 508 -5.09 -1.83 -5.04
CA ASN A 508 -4.63 -1.81 -6.43
C ASN A 508 -5.17 -3.00 -7.26
N GLY A 509 -5.82 -3.97 -6.60
CA GLY A 509 -6.58 -5.06 -7.23
C GLY A 509 -8.08 -4.85 -7.11
N ILE A 510 -8.62 -4.88 -5.87
CA ILE A 510 -10.06 -4.89 -5.61
C ILE A 510 -10.74 -3.55 -5.94
N ALA A 511 -10.19 -2.40 -5.58
CA ALA A 511 -10.85 -1.12 -5.87
C ALA A 511 -11.05 -0.84 -7.38
N PRO A 512 -10.09 -1.11 -8.28
CA PRO A 512 -10.31 -1.09 -9.74
C PRO A 512 -11.39 -2.07 -10.22
N GLN A 513 -11.45 -3.28 -9.64
CA GLN A 513 -12.45 -4.30 -9.98
C GLN A 513 -13.87 -3.83 -9.58
N ILE A 514 -14.03 -3.32 -8.36
CA ILE A 514 -15.29 -2.71 -7.89
C ILE A 514 -15.69 -1.56 -8.82
N ALA A 515 -14.79 -0.61 -9.03
CA ALA A 515 -15.06 0.58 -9.84
C ALA A 515 -15.54 0.20 -11.25
N LYS A 516 -14.79 -0.67 -11.96
CA LYS A 516 -15.11 -1.00 -13.36
C LYS A 516 -16.25 -1.99 -13.54
N ARG A 517 -16.38 -3.03 -12.69
CA ARG A 517 -17.33 -4.15 -12.90
C ARG A 517 -18.54 -4.15 -11.96
N TYR A 518 -18.55 -3.27 -10.96
CA TYR A 518 -19.64 -3.16 -9.97
C TYR A 518 -20.33 -1.80 -10.04
N LEU A 519 -19.55 -0.76 -10.32
CA LEU A 519 -20.02 0.62 -10.47
C LEU A 519 -19.91 1.12 -11.92
N ASN A 520 -19.57 0.24 -12.87
CA ASN A 520 -19.42 0.47 -14.32
C ASN A 520 -18.53 1.67 -14.73
N ASN A 521 -17.73 2.20 -13.79
CA ASN A 521 -16.94 3.41 -13.96
C ASN A 521 -15.59 3.28 -13.24
N SER A 522 -14.52 3.07 -14.02
CA SER A 522 -13.14 2.96 -13.50
C SER A 522 -12.64 4.22 -12.79
N GLU A 523 -13.15 5.40 -13.18
CA GLU A 523 -12.70 6.71 -12.68
C GLU A 523 -12.94 6.80 -11.15
N TRP A 524 -13.98 6.12 -10.65
CA TRP A 524 -14.33 6.05 -9.23
C TRP A 524 -13.41 5.17 -8.38
N SER A 525 -12.47 4.42 -8.98
CA SER A 525 -11.44 3.68 -8.24
C SER A 525 -10.62 4.62 -7.34
N GLN A 526 -10.39 5.86 -7.79
CA GLN A 526 -9.65 6.88 -7.07
C GLN A 526 -10.41 7.53 -5.92
N ILE A 527 -11.75 7.47 -5.94
CA ILE A 527 -12.57 7.86 -4.79
C ILE A 527 -12.43 6.79 -3.70
N ILE A 528 -12.45 5.50 -4.09
CA ILE A 528 -12.29 4.36 -3.18
C ILE A 528 -10.88 4.33 -2.56
N VAL A 529 -9.83 4.47 -3.38
CA VAL A 529 -8.43 4.57 -2.92
C VAL A 529 -8.20 5.82 -2.07
N GLY A 530 -8.80 6.97 -2.40
CA GLY A 530 -8.77 8.16 -1.52
C GLY A 530 -9.36 7.92 -0.12
N GLY A 531 -10.34 7.00 -0.01
CA GLY A 531 -10.82 6.48 1.29
C GLY A 531 -9.77 5.66 2.05
N SER A 532 -9.01 4.82 1.34
CA SER A 532 -7.87 4.07 1.90
C SER A 532 -6.79 5.01 2.41
N ASN A 533 -6.31 5.94 1.57
CA ASN A 533 -5.29 6.93 1.92
C ASN A 533 -5.70 7.80 3.12
N PHE A 534 -7.01 8.07 3.29
CA PHE A 534 -7.54 8.81 4.43
C PHE A 534 -7.59 7.95 5.70
N GLY A 535 -7.84 6.64 5.54
CA GLY A 535 -7.56 5.64 6.56
C GLY A 535 -6.09 5.65 6.98
N GLU A 536 -5.15 5.56 6.03
CA GLU A 536 -3.71 5.56 6.29
C GLU A 536 -3.29 6.79 7.12
N LEU A 537 -3.77 7.99 6.74
CA LEU A 537 -3.56 9.23 7.50
C LEU A 537 -4.08 9.15 8.94
N LEU A 538 -5.31 8.63 9.15
CA LEU A 538 -5.90 8.50 10.49
C LEU A 538 -5.20 7.43 11.34
N GLY A 539 -4.74 6.34 10.74
CA GLY A 539 -3.94 5.31 11.40
C GLY A 539 -2.59 5.84 11.86
N ALA A 540 -1.85 6.51 10.97
CA ALA A 540 -0.56 7.14 11.28
C ALA A 540 -0.67 8.22 12.39
N LEU A 541 -1.70 9.08 12.33
CA LEU A 541 -2.00 10.04 13.40
C LEU A 541 -2.32 9.33 14.73
N SER A 542 -3.10 8.25 14.70
CA SER A 542 -3.45 7.48 15.90
C SER A 542 -2.23 6.83 16.53
N VAL A 543 -1.30 6.28 15.74
CA VAL A 543 -0.01 5.79 16.24
C VAL A 543 0.80 6.94 16.85
N PHE A 544 0.92 8.08 16.16
CA PHE A 544 1.69 9.24 16.65
C PHE A 544 1.22 9.73 18.02
N PHE A 545 -0.08 9.92 18.22
CA PHE A 545 -0.63 10.35 19.51
C PHE A 545 -0.56 9.25 20.58
N LEU A 546 -0.83 7.99 20.22
CA LEU A 546 -0.91 6.89 21.19
C LEU A 546 0.42 6.21 21.49
N THR A 547 1.53 6.54 20.82
CA THR A 547 2.87 5.91 21.01
C THR A 547 3.34 5.88 22.47
N LYS A 548 3.04 6.92 23.28
CA LYS A 548 3.35 6.92 24.73
C LYS A 548 2.66 5.75 25.48
N LYS A 549 1.43 5.40 25.07
CA LYS A 549 0.47 4.50 25.74
C LYS A 549 0.46 3.09 25.13
N ILE A 550 0.54 2.98 23.81
CA ILE A 550 0.52 1.74 23.03
C ILE A 550 1.91 1.54 22.42
N ARG A 551 2.77 0.80 23.12
CA ARG A 551 4.15 0.51 22.67
C ARG A 551 4.27 -0.79 21.87
N SER A 552 3.22 -1.60 21.83
CA SER A 552 3.26 -2.93 21.21
C SER A 552 2.61 -2.93 19.82
N PRO A 553 3.29 -3.43 18.76
CA PRO A 553 2.71 -3.55 17.42
C PRO A 553 1.54 -4.54 17.36
N ILE A 554 1.47 -5.46 18.33
CA ILE A 554 0.41 -6.48 18.42
C ILE A 554 -0.98 -5.87 18.61
N VAL A 555 -1.10 -4.68 19.22
CA VAL A 555 -2.40 -3.99 19.32
C VAL A 555 -2.90 -3.60 17.93
N TRP A 556 -2.02 -2.99 17.13
CA TRP A 556 -2.34 -2.51 15.79
C TRP A 556 -2.60 -3.66 14.82
N LEU A 557 -1.76 -4.69 14.82
CA LEU A 557 -1.97 -5.91 14.02
C LEU A 557 -3.30 -6.63 14.34
N ARG A 558 -3.68 -6.72 15.62
CA ARG A 558 -4.97 -7.31 16.00
C ARG A 558 -6.15 -6.44 15.57
N LEU A 559 -5.99 -5.12 15.60
CA LEU A 559 -6.99 -4.18 15.15
C LEU A 559 -7.15 -4.28 13.62
N ASP A 560 -6.06 -4.25 12.86
CA ASP A 560 -6.06 -4.47 11.40
C ASP A 560 -6.79 -5.77 11.01
N CYS A 561 -6.43 -6.92 11.61
CA CYS A 561 -7.13 -8.18 11.38
C CYS A 561 -8.65 -8.07 11.51
N LEU A 562 -9.15 -7.32 12.49
CA LEU A 562 -10.58 -7.13 12.75
C LEU A 562 -11.21 -6.11 11.78
N LEU A 563 -10.49 -5.05 11.42
CA LEU A 563 -10.95 -4.05 10.46
C LEU A 563 -11.01 -4.64 9.04
N LEU A 564 -10.03 -5.47 8.64
CA LEU A 564 -10.03 -6.21 7.37
C LEU A 564 -11.28 -7.09 7.20
N LEU A 565 -11.86 -7.63 8.27
CA LEU A 565 -13.08 -8.45 8.19
C LEU A 565 -14.32 -7.66 7.78
N ILE A 566 -14.32 -6.32 7.88
CA ILE A 566 -15.41 -5.46 7.38
C ILE A 566 -15.65 -5.69 5.88
N VAL A 567 -14.61 -6.07 5.13
CA VAL A 567 -14.64 -6.32 3.68
C VAL A 567 -15.70 -7.36 3.24
N TRP A 568 -16.20 -8.18 4.17
CA TRP A 568 -17.31 -9.13 3.95
C TRP A 568 -18.60 -8.52 3.43
N TYR A 569 -18.84 -7.21 3.58
CA TYR A 569 -20.06 -6.60 3.02
C TYR A 569 -20.01 -6.47 1.47
N ILE A 570 -18.81 -6.36 0.88
CA ILE A 570 -18.61 -6.01 -0.54
C ILE A 570 -19.28 -7.01 -1.50
N PRO A 571 -19.17 -8.35 -1.35
CA PRO A 571 -19.81 -9.30 -2.26
C PRO A 571 -21.36 -9.25 -2.24
N PHE A 572 -21.96 -8.74 -1.16
CA PHE A 572 -23.41 -8.74 -0.92
C PHE A 572 -24.07 -7.37 -1.16
N TYR A 573 -23.28 -6.29 -1.18
CA TYR A 573 -23.76 -4.92 -1.36
C TYR A 573 -24.40 -4.73 -2.75
N ASN A 574 -25.73 -4.67 -2.85
CA ASN A 574 -26.43 -4.58 -4.13
C ASN A 574 -27.01 -3.17 -4.38
N PRO A 575 -26.29 -2.26 -5.06
CA PRO A 575 -26.82 -0.95 -5.42
C PRO A 575 -27.93 -1.09 -6.48
N SER A 576 -29.11 -0.51 -6.23
CA SER A 576 -30.22 -0.50 -7.19
C SER A 576 -30.03 0.48 -8.36
N SER A 577 -29.15 1.46 -8.18
CA SER A 577 -28.77 2.42 -9.22
C SER A 577 -27.28 2.72 -9.15
N VAL A 578 -26.59 2.74 -10.30
CA VAL A 578 -25.16 3.05 -10.36
C VAL A 578 -24.98 4.57 -10.25
N SER A 579 -24.39 5.04 -9.14
CA SER A 579 -24.09 6.46 -8.94
C SER A 579 -22.92 6.68 -7.97
N ILE A 580 -22.26 7.84 -8.09
CA ILE A 580 -21.07 8.22 -7.32
C ILE A 580 -21.26 8.18 -5.79
N LYS A 581 -22.51 8.27 -5.29
CA LYS A 581 -22.84 8.06 -3.86
C LYS A 581 -22.37 6.69 -3.35
N HIS A 582 -22.44 5.66 -4.20
CA HIS A 582 -22.02 4.30 -3.87
C HIS A 582 -20.50 4.17 -3.83
N ALA A 583 -19.77 4.88 -4.72
CA ALA A 583 -18.32 4.97 -4.64
C ALA A 583 -17.84 5.62 -3.33
N TRP A 584 -18.53 6.66 -2.85
CA TRP A 584 -18.25 7.27 -1.55
C TRP A 584 -18.58 6.36 -0.36
N LEU A 585 -19.67 5.60 -0.40
CA LEU A 585 -19.96 4.62 0.66
C LEU A 585 -18.90 3.51 0.71
N ILE A 586 -18.41 3.07 -0.46
CA ILE A 586 -17.33 2.09 -0.54
C ILE A 586 -16.00 2.70 -0.07
N ALA A 587 -15.69 3.95 -0.41
CA ALA A 587 -14.53 4.68 0.13
C ALA A 587 -14.57 4.77 1.67
N LEU A 588 -15.74 5.02 2.27
CA LEU A 588 -15.93 5.02 3.73
C LEU A 588 -15.62 3.65 4.35
N SER A 589 -15.89 2.55 3.65
CA SER A 589 -15.51 1.21 4.10
C SER A 589 -14.02 0.87 3.93
N PHE A 590 -13.30 1.60 3.08
CA PHE A 590 -11.86 1.44 2.88
C PHE A 590 -11.03 2.19 3.94
N LEU A 591 -11.60 3.23 4.57
CA LEU A 591 -10.97 3.96 5.68
C LEU A 591 -10.52 3.01 6.82
N PRO A 592 -11.35 2.05 7.31
CA PRO A 592 -10.89 0.99 8.21
C PRO A 592 -9.65 0.20 7.76
N PHE A 593 -9.52 -0.14 6.47
CA PHE A 593 -8.38 -0.94 5.97
C PHE A 593 -7.09 -0.12 5.99
N GLY A 594 -7.11 1.11 5.47
CA GLY A 594 -5.97 2.02 5.55
C GLY A 594 -5.59 2.37 6.98
N PHE A 595 -6.57 2.52 7.89
CA PHE A 595 -6.33 2.76 9.31
C PHE A 595 -5.58 1.59 9.96
N GLY A 596 -6.00 0.35 9.67
CA GLY A 596 -5.32 -0.87 10.09
C GLY A 596 -3.87 -0.88 9.61
N SER A 597 -3.68 -0.84 8.28
CA SER A 597 -2.36 -1.02 7.67
C SER A 597 -1.34 0.08 8.01
N ALA A 598 -1.75 1.35 8.10
CA ALA A 598 -0.83 2.39 8.60
C ALA A 598 -0.56 2.27 10.11
N GLY A 599 -1.50 1.70 10.87
CA GLY A 599 -1.28 1.33 12.27
C GLY A 599 -0.23 0.24 12.43
N ASP A 600 -0.30 -0.82 11.62
CA ASP A 600 0.66 -1.91 11.67
C ASP A 600 2.02 -1.60 11.02
N ASP A 601 2.14 -1.07 9.80
CA ASP A 601 3.45 -0.87 9.16
C ASP A 601 4.33 0.09 10.00
N VAL A 602 3.77 1.21 10.50
CA VAL A 602 4.52 2.16 11.35
C VAL A 602 4.97 1.51 12.66
N SER A 603 4.07 0.80 13.37
CA SER A 603 4.40 0.21 14.67
C SER A 603 5.26 -1.05 14.58
N LEU A 604 5.05 -1.88 13.55
CA LEU A 604 5.79 -3.11 13.30
C LEU A 604 7.17 -2.82 12.69
N SER A 605 7.30 -1.83 11.79
CA SER A 605 8.60 -1.35 11.32
C SER A 605 9.46 -0.84 12.48
N ALA A 606 8.90 0.01 13.36
CA ALA A 606 9.59 0.47 14.57
C ALA A 606 9.98 -0.69 15.51
N HIS A 607 9.14 -1.72 15.65
CA HIS A 607 9.48 -2.91 16.42
C HIS A 607 10.61 -3.73 15.79
N ILE A 608 10.59 -3.97 14.48
CA ILE A 608 11.64 -4.73 13.77
C ILE A 608 12.98 -3.98 13.86
N GLN A 609 12.97 -2.65 13.67
CA GLN A 609 14.14 -1.79 13.82
C GLN A 609 14.76 -1.88 15.23
N SER A 610 13.94 -1.75 16.28
CA SER A 610 14.40 -1.81 17.68
C SER A 610 14.77 -3.23 18.16
N ALA A 611 14.19 -4.27 17.57
CA ALA A 611 14.52 -5.67 17.90
C ALA A 611 15.83 -6.15 17.25
N LEU A 612 16.13 -5.69 16.03
CA LEU A 612 17.24 -6.18 15.20
C LEU A 612 18.42 -5.22 15.07
N SER A 613 18.37 -4.04 15.70
CA SER A 613 19.52 -3.13 15.84
C SER A 613 20.59 -3.66 16.81
N LYS A 614 20.27 -4.66 17.64
CA LYS A 614 21.16 -5.21 18.66
C LYS A 614 22.37 -5.92 18.04
N PRO A 615 23.61 -5.67 18.54
CA PRO A 615 24.84 -6.13 17.89
C PRO A 615 25.06 -7.65 17.91
N GLU A 616 24.35 -8.38 18.78
CA GLU A 616 24.45 -9.83 19.01
C GLU A 616 24.20 -10.71 17.77
N LEU A 617 23.57 -10.14 16.71
CA LEU A 617 23.21 -10.87 15.49
C LEU A 617 24.06 -10.49 14.26
N LYS A 618 25.11 -9.66 14.40
CA LYS A 618 25.94 -9.23 13.25
C LYS A 618 26.69 -10.41 12.62
N ASN A 619 26.25 -10.84 11.44
CA ASN A 619 27.17 -11.43 10.46
C ASN A 619 28.16 -10.35 10.00
N LYS A 620 29.38 -10.75 9.61
CA LYS A 620 30.39 -9.82 9.06
C LYS A 620 29.92 -9.14 7.77
N ASP A 621 28.99 -9.77 7.04
CA ASP A 621 28.70 -9.44 5.66
C ASP A 621 27.26 -8.93 5.42
N VAL A 622 26.33 -9.11 6.36
CA VAL A 622 24.97 -8.55 6.25
C VAL A 622 24.42 -8.15 7.62
N SER A 623 23.93 -6.90 7.71
CA SER A 623 23.18 -6.41 8.87
C SER A 623 21.86 -7.19 9.04
N SER A 624 21.62 -7.72 10.24
CA SER A 624 20.47 -8.57 10.59
C SER A 624 19.13 -7.89 10.29
N LEU A 625 19.03 -6.60 10.57
CA LEU A 625 17.87 -5.76 10.25
C LEU A 625 17.66 -5.65 8.73
N GLY A 626 18.73 -5.37 7.99
CA GLY A 626 18.69 -5.27 6.53
C GLY A 626 18.28 -6.60 5.87
N ALA A 627 18.83 -7.71 6.36
CA ALA A 627 18.51 -9.07 5.91
C ALA A 627 17.01 -9.38 6.11
N VAL A 628 16.49 -9.16 7.32
CA VAL A 628 15.08 -9.44 7.65
C VAL A 628 14.13 -8.56 6.83
N MET A 629 14.37 -7.24 6.74
CA MET A 629 13.52 -6.35 5.93
C MET A 629 13.58 -6.71 4.44
N ALA A 630 14.75 -7.06 3.90
CA ALA A 630 14.89 -7.51 2.51
C ALA A 630 14.10 -8.79 2.24
N PHE A 631 14.14 -9.77 3.15
CA PHE A 631 13.35 -11.00 3.03
C PHE A 631 11.83 -10.74 3.10
N LEU A 632 11.38 -9.92 4.05
CA LEU A 632 9.94 -9.62 4.23
C LEU A 632 9.37 -8.86 3.01
N TYR A 633 10.01 -7.77 2.58
CA TYR A 633 9.57 -7.03 1.39
C TYR A 633 9.63 -7.88 0.11
N SER A 634 10.68 -8.66 -0.09
CA SER A 634 10.79 -9.55 -1.26
C SER A 634 9.69 -10.61 -1.27
N SER A 635 9.36 -11.17 -0.10
CA SER A 635 8.27 -12.14 0.04
C SER A 635 6.92 -11.52 -0.32
N TYR A 636 6.62 -10.33 0.21
CA TYR A 636 5.42 -9.56 -0.15
C TYR A 636 5.35 -9.30 -1.68
N ILE A 637 6.42 -8.79 -2.30
CA ILE A 637 6.42 -8.43 -3.73
C ILE A 637 6.31 -9.68 -4.63
N ILE A 638 6.95 -10.80 -4.27
CA ILE A 638 6.82 -12.07 -5.01
C ILE A 638 5.39 -12.62 -4.90
N LEU A 639 4.80 -12.62 -3.69
CA LEU A 639 3.40 -13.02 -3.49
C LEU A 639 2.46 -12.13 -4.31
N TYR A 640 2.66 -10.81 -4.26
CA TYR A 640 1.83 -9.85 -4.99
C TYR A 640 1.92 -10.03 -6.51
N ALA A 641 3.13 -10.13 -7.04
CA ALA A 641 3.38 -10.28 -8.48
C ALA A 641 2.88 -11.61 -9.06
N ILE A 642 2.77 -12.68 -8.24
CA ILE A 642 2.24 -13.97 -8.66
C ILE A 642 0.72 -14.05 -8.45
N LEU A 643 0.20 -13.61 -7.30
CA LEU A 643 -1.21 -13.79 -6.95
C LEU A 643 -2.12 -12.79 -7.65
N ASN A 644 -1.73 -11.51 -7.78
CA ASN A 644 -2.61 -10.49 -8.38
C ASN A 644 -3.02 -10.83 -9.84
N PRO A 645 -2.13 -11.27 -10.76
CA PRO A 645 -2.54 -11.74 -12.08
C PRO A 645 -3.43 -12.98 -12.06
N LEU A 646 -3.15 -13.95 -11.17
CA LEU A 646 -3.91 -15.21 -11.06
C LEU A 646 -5.33 -14.98 -10.54
N LEU A 647 -5.49 -14.13 -9.52
CA LEU A 647 -6.78 -13.74 -8.97
C LEU A 647 -7.55 -12.86 -9.97
N GLY A 648 -6.87 -11.94 -10.65
CA GLY A 648 -7.45 -11.16 -11.75
C GLY A 648 -8.00 -12.05 -12.87
N LYS A 649 -7.24 -13.06 -13.29
CA LYS A 649 -7.67 -14.08 -14.27
C LYS A 649 -8.90 -14.87 -13.80
N TYR A 650 -8.94 -15.25 -12.53
CA TYR A 650 -10.10 -15.93 -11.95
C TYR A 650 -11.34 -15.03 -11.97
N ILE A 651 -11.20 -13.76 -11.60
CA ILE A 651 -12.28 -12.76 -11.62
C ILE A 651 -12.77 -12.48 -13.04
N ASP A 652 -11.86 -12.31 -14.01
CA ASP A 652 -12.20 -12.23 -15.44
C ASP A 652 -12.97 -13.48 -15.88
N SER A 653 -12.53 -14.69 -15.53
CA SER A 653 -13.19 -15.95 -15.89
C SER A 653 -14.62 -16.05 -15.35
N VAL A 654 -14.83 -15.70 -14.07
CA VAL A 654 -16.17 -15.67 -13.45
C VAL A 654 -17.04 -14.60 -14.08
N TYR A 655 -16.51 -13.41 -14.36
CA TYR A 655 -17.25 -12.34 -15.01
C TYR A 655 -17.71 -12.72 -16.42
N ASN A 656 -16.82 -13.25 -17.26
CA ASN A 656 -17.19 -13.72 -18.61
C ASN A 656 -18.26 -14.82 -18.58
N THR A 657 -18.31 -15.63 -17.51
CA THR A 657 -19.27 -16.73 -17.35
C THR A 657 -20.63 -16.27 -16.82
N HIS A 658 -20.67 -15.36 -15.84
CA HIS A 658 -21.88 -15.00 -15.09
C HIS A 658 -22.35 -13.55 -15.31
N GLN A 659 -21.59 -12.74 -16.07
CA GLN A 659 -21.78 -11.29 -16.22
C GLN A 659 -21.80 -10.51 -14.88
N THR A 660 -21.26 -11.11 -13.82
CA THR A 660 -21.12 -10.49 -12.50
C THR A 660 -19.88 -11.00 -11.77
N ILE A 661 -19.25 -10.13 -10.98
CA ILE A 661 -18.07 -10.43 -10.17
C ILE A 661 -18.40 -10.98 -8.78
N ARG A 662 -19.68 -10.95 -8.34
CA ARG A 662 -20.08 -11.34 -6.97
C ARG A 662 -19.56 -12.72 -6.55
N PRO A 663 -19.68 -13.79 -7.36
CA PRO A 663 -19.17 -15.11 -6.97
C PRO A 663 -17.65 -15.08 -6.75
N ALA A 664 -16.91 -14.35 -7.59
CA ALA A 664 -15.47 -14.23 -7.44
C ALA A 664 -15.07 -13.42 -6.19
N PHE A 665 -15.82 -12.36 -5.85
CA PHE A 665 -15.60 -11.59 -4.63
C PHE A 665 -15.88 -12.39 -3.35
N ILE A 666 -16.82 -13.35 -3.34
CA ILE A 666 -16.99 -14.25 -2.19
C ILE A 666 -15.67 -14.99 -1.87
N TYR A 667 -14.93 -15.43 -2.89
CA TYR A 667 -13.65 -16.13 -2.70
C TYR A 667 -12.45 -15.17 -2.52
N THR A 668 -12.28 -14.18 -3.40
CA THR A 668 -11.10 -13.30 -3.45
C THR A 668 -11.13 -12.15 -2.45
N VAL A 669 -12.33 -11.75 -1.99
CA VAL A 669 -12.53 -10.67 -1.01
C VAL A 669 -12.99 -11.24 0.32
N GLY A 670 -14.05 -12.08 0.34
CA GLY A 670 -14.52 -12.72 1.58
C GLY A 670 -13.54 -13.75 2.14
N MET A 671 -13.43 -14.91 1.48
CA MET A 671 -12.67 -16.06 2.00
C MET A 671 -11.16 -15.79 2.11
N GLN A 672 -10.52 -15.26 1.06
CA GLN A 672 -9.07 -15.03 1.04
C GLN A 672 -8.61 -14.06 2.14
N ILE A 673 -9.29 -12.92 2.30
CA ILE A 673 -8.92 -11.93 3.32
C ILE A 673 -9.23 -12.45 4.72
N SER A 674 -10.30 -13.25 4.89
CA SER A 674 -10.60 -13.93 6.17
C SER A 674 -9.51 -14.92 6.57
N ILE A 675 -9.03 -15.74 5.63
CA ILE A 675 -7.97 -16.71 5.88
C ILE A 675 -6.67 -15.99 6.27
N ILE A 676 -6.32 -14.90 5.60
CA ILE A 676 -5.13 -14.12 5.92
C ILE A 676 -5.28 -13.39 7.26
N SER A 677 -6.40 -12.70 7.51
CA SER A 677 -6.71 -12.07 8.80
C SER A 677 -6.60 -13.08 9.94
N PHE A 678 -7.17 -14.28 9.80
CA PHE A 678 -7.09 -15.36 10.79
C PHE A 678 -5.65 -15.85 11.03
N LEU A 679 -4.86 -16.03 9.95
CA LEU A 679 -3.45 -16.43 10.05
C LEU A 679 -2.58 -15.36 10.73
N VAL A 680 -2.77 -14.08 10.39
CA VAL A 680 -2.09 -12.95 11.03
C VAL A 680 -2.51 -12.84 12.50
N PHE A 681 -3.82 -12.91 12.79
CA PHE A 681 -4.36 -12.80 14.14
C PHE A 681 -3.81 -13.89 15.05
N ILE A 682 -3.81 -15.16 14.62
CA ILE A 682 -3.17 -16.26 15.35
C ILE A 682 -1.66 -16.04 15.52
N SER A 683 -0.99 -15.52 14.49
CA SER A 683 0.45 -15.24 14.55
C SER A 683 0.80 -14.18 15.61
N THR A 684 -0.10 -13.24 15.92
CA THR A 684 0.10 -12.30 17.04
C THR A 684 0.20 -12.97 18.41
N PHE A 685 -0.18 -14.24 18.57
CA PHE A 685 -0.07 -14.99 19.84
C PHE A 685 1.23 -15.79 19.96
N ILE A 686 2.04 -15.93 18.90
CA ILE A 686 3.31 -16.66 18.91
C ILE A 686 4.38 -16.05 19.84
N PRO A 687 4.52 -14.71 19.97
CA PRO A 687 5.47 -14.08 20.89
C PRO A 687 5.20 -14.40 22.36
N ARG A 688 6.23 -14.30 23.21
CA ARG A 688 6.06 -14.43 24.67
C ARG A 688 5.20 -13.28 25.20
N ASN A 689 4.41 -13.54 26.25
CA ASN A 689 3.50 -12.59 26.90
C ASN A 689 2.38 -11.98 26.00
N SER A 690 2.27 -12.42 24.76
CA SER A 690 1.37 -11.91 23.71
C SER A 690 -0.12 -11.86 24.07
N PHE A 691 -0.59 -12.70 25.00
CA PHE A 691 -2.00 -12.76 25.42
C PHE A 691 -2.49 -11.52 26.16
N LYS A 692 -1.61 -10.63 26.63
CA LYS A 692 -2.01 -9.30 27.10
C LYS A 692 -2.49 -8.46 25.91
N LEU A 693 -3.38 -7.49 26.16
CA LEU A 693 -3.87 -6.60 25.11
C LEU A 693 -2.73 -5.75 24.51
N ASN A 694 -1.92 -5.13 25.38
CA ASN A 694 -0.72 -4.36 25.03
C ASN A 694 0.52 -5.02 25.67
N PRO A 695 1.12 -6.05 25.03
CA PRO A 695 2.20 -6.85 25.63
C PRO A 695 3.59 -6.21 25.44
N SER A 696 4.43 -6.29 26.47
CA SER A 696 5.87 -6.03 26.35
C SER A 696 6.58 -7.18 25.63
N LEU A 697 7.30 -6.86 24.55
CA LEU A 697 7.93 -7.83 23.65
C LEU A 697 9.45 -7.89 23.86
N GLU A 698 9.85 -8.62 24.90
CA GLU A 698 11.24 -8.91 25.28
C GLU A 698 11.71 -10.28 24.75
#